data_AF-A0AAW0W3U8-F1
#
_entry.id   AF-A0AAW0W3U8-F1
#
_cell.length_a   1.000
_cell.length_b   1.000
_cell.length_c   1.000
_cell.angle_alpha   90.00
_cell.angle_beta   90.00
_cell.angle_gamma   90.00
#
_symmetry.space_group_name_H-M   'P 1'
#
loop_
_entity.id
_entity.type
_entity.pdbx_description
1 polymer ?
#
loop_
_entity_poly.entity_id
_entity_poly.type
_entity_poly.pdbx_seq_one_letter_code
_entity_poly.pdbx_strand_id
1 'polypeptide(L)'
;MFENDRHFSHLSNLEREMTFRTEMGLYYSYYKTLVNADSFLVGLNRLMHDNLTEYPETINTLQRFNLYPELVLGGTYRIFNAVTSWLGLEMRVCWQVSRGGGLAPVISCEGLGDPAYWYLAGVWASAGLTAAFLFIQGTELSGDLLGGFLTIICFFFNHGEATRIQWTPPLRESFAFPWSIALNIAVTHIIRAPRPVWSRPILLGSLTLAYLLCWQFAQFTLVAVVGIVYAMYTIGIINPLPMLLILLGISYGFLNNVVLQFGNTLLVTSPLAGCLLGVLLLYLFMEPIIQHLPFPTNMGVQLAFLFVSCTACKLELARIFGIEDDAHIVNILKAKFTNYSDFHTLLYTCSPEFDFLPQESLYKMNETLLIPCVFLVGGAVLVNTLTKIKNNMIQRLDEESEAVKTSLWSSVDPGVMFNGAMLAVYALMAGLIMRLKLFLTPQLCVVTSLLACKKYWKIIERKEIHLAILAVLVSGMCVRGIKNINEQRSIVGEYSNPELEELIEWVQSETHEDAVFAGPMSTMANLLLSTQRPIVNHPHYEHAGLRERTKKVYSIFSRRSAESVYETLLSMKVNYVVLEESWCIRKSRPGCGMVDVWDVEEPQNRHKPSLCPRLFHRSPAPFHRVFANDIFVVLQVPSRYVEIPPPRYHSA
;
A
#
# COMPACT_ATOMS: atom_id res chain seq x y z
N MET A 1 5.31 -20.73 2.94
CA MET A 1 5.45 -19.68 3.98
C MET A 1 4.08 -19.31 4.50
N PHE A 2 3.19 -18.71 3.69
CA PHE A 2 1.81 -18.42 4.14
C PHE A 2 1.07 -19.68 4.61
N GLU A 3 1.18 -20.78 3.85
CA GLU A 3 0.62 -22.07 4.24
C GLU A 3 1.19 -22.56 5.59
N ASN A 4 2.52 -22.53 5.76
CA ASN A 4 3.16 -22.96 7.01
C ASN A 4 2.75 -22.11 8.22
N ASP A 5 2.53 -20.81 8.04
CA ASP A 5 2.17 -19.90 9.14
C ASP A 5 0.72 -20.05 9.60
N ARG A 6 -0.21 -20.27 8.66
CA ARG A 6 -1.65 -20.25 8.95
C ARG A 6 -2.29 -21.63 8.94
N HIS A 7 -1.63 -22.61 8.33
CA HIS A 7 -2.19 -23.92 8.03
C HIS A 7 -3.49 -23.80 7.24
N PHE A 8 -3.47 -22.97 6.20
CA PHE A 8 -4.65 -22.48 5.47
C PHE A 8 -5.48 -23.60 4.81
N SER A 9 -4.81 -24.68 4.40
CA SER A 9 -5.40 -25.93 3.91
C SER A 9 -6.34 -26.59 4.92
N HIS A 10 -6.07 -26.52 6.22
CA HIS A 10 -6.88 -27.16 7.25
C HIS A 10 -8.05 -26.30 7.74
N LEU A 11 -8.05 -25.02 7.42
CA LEU A 11 -9.08 -24.08 7.85
C LEU A 11 -10.39 -24.28 7.08
N SER A 12 -11.52 -24.14 7.76
CA SER A 12 -12.83 -24.00 7.12
C SER A 12 -12.94 -22.72 6.29
N ASN A 13 -13.97 -22.61 5.46
CA ASN A 13 -14.20 -21.38 4.68
C ASN A 13 -14.38 -20.14 5.57
N LEU A 14 -15.08 -20.27 6.70
CA LEU A 14 -15.26 -19.18 7.65
C LEU A 14 -13.93 -18.79 8.31
N GLU A 15 -13.14 -19.76 8.74
CA GLU A 15 -11.82 -19.51 9.33
C GLU A 15 -10.86 -18.84 8.35
N ARG A 16 -10.86 -19.26 7.08
CA ARG A 16 -10.09 -18.61 6.02
C ARG A 16 -10.49 -17.15 5.87
N GLU A 17 -11.78 -16.85 5.87
CA GLU A 17 -12.27 -15.46 5.82
C GLU A 17 -11.80 -14.65 7.03
N MET A 18 -11.84 -15.23 8.23
CA MET A 18 -11.35 -14.57 9.45
C MET A 18 -9.84 -14.30 9.44
N THR A 19 -9.05 -15.04 8.66
CA THR A 19 -7.61 -14.77 8.52
C THR A 19 -7.35 -13.46 7.75
N PHE A 20 -8.27 -13.05 6.88
CA PHE A 20 -8.18 -11.82 6.11
C PHE A 20 -8.58 -10.60 6.94
N ARG A 21 -7.67 -10.15 7.82
CA ARG A 21 -7.93 -9.00 8.70
C ARG A 21 -7.83 -7.66 7.97
N THR A 22 -8.48 -6.64 8.55
CA THR A 22 -8.38 -5.23 8.13
C THR A 22 -8.66 -5.01 6.63
N GLU A 23 -7.71 -4.43 5.88
CA GLU A 23 -7.85 -4.12 4.45
C GLU A 23 -8.03 -5.39 3.61
N MET A 24 -7.42 -6.51 4.02
CA MET A 24 -7.48 -7.78 3.29
C MET A 24 -8.91 -8.33 3.23
N GLY A 25 -9.61 -8.30 4.37
CA GLY A 25 -10.99 -8.78 4.46
C GLY A 25 -11.95 -7.90 3.69
N LEU A 26 -11.70 -6.59 3.70
CA LEU A 26 -12.47 -5.62 2.93
C LEU A 26 -12.31 -5.85 1.41
N TYR A 27 -11.10 -6.07 0.90
CA TYR A 27 -10.92 -6.34 -0.53
C TYR A 27 -11.47 -7.70 -0.95
N TYR A 28 -11.27 -8.72 -0.11
CA TYR A 28 -11.81 -10.05 -0.38
C TYR A 28 -13.34 -10.06 -0.35
N SER A 29 -14.00 -9.22 0.46
CA SER A 29 -15.47 -9.14 0.49
C SER A 29 -16.05 -8.69 -0.85
N TYR A 30 -15.43 -7.72 -1.53
CA TYR A 30 -15.85 -7.28 -2.85
C TYR A 30 -15.65 -8.35 -3.94
N TYR A 31 -14.52 -9.07 -3.87
CA TYR A 31 -14.29 -10.23 -4.74
C TYR A 31 -15.37 -11.31 -4.50
N LYS A 32 -15.69 -11.62 -3.24
CA LYS A 32 -16.73 -12.58 -2.85
C LYS A 32 -18.10 -12.16 -3.36
N THR A 33 -18.46 -10.89 -3.26
CA THR A 33 -19.72 -10.34 -3.82
C THR A 33 -19.81 -10.54 -5.33
N LEU A 34 -18.71 -10.36 -6.06
CA LEU A 34 -18.66 -10.55 -7.51
C LEU A 34 -18.76 -12.02 -7.93
N VAL A 35 -18.11 -12.91 -7.18
CA VAL A 35 -18.13 -14.36 -7.44
C VAL A 35 -19.50 -14.96 -7.14
N ASN A 36 -20.12 -14.56 -6.02
CA ASN A 36 -21.40 -15.10 -5.55
C ASN A 36 -22.63 -14.48 -6.23
N ALA A 37 -22.48 -13.38 -6.98
CA ALA A 37 -23.58 -12.81 -7.74
C ALA A 37 -24.03 -13.74 -8.88
N ASP A 38 -25.32 -13.66 -9.27
CA ASP A 38 -25.89 -14.47 -10.35
C ASP A 38 -25.22 -14.21 -11.71
N SER A 39 -24.87 -12.95 -11.98
CA SER A 39 -24.13 -12.54 -13.18
C SER A 39 -23.05 -11.53 -12.85
N PHE A 40 -22.03 -11.43 -13.73
CA PHE A 40 -20.93 -10.47 -13.56
C PHE A 40 -21.45 -9.03 -13.54
N LEU A 41 -22.44 -8.70 -14.39
CA LEU A 41 -23.05 -7.37 -14.44
C LEU A 41 -23.86 -7.05 -13.18
N VAL A 42 -24.56 -8.04 -12.61
CA VAL A 42 -25.27 -7.86 -11.33
C VAL A 42 -24.27 -7.64 -10.20
N GLY A 43 -23.18 -8.41 -10.16
CA GLY A 43 -22.09 -8.20 -9.19
C GLY A 43 -21.45 -6.83 -9.35
N LEU A 44 -21.16 -6.41 -10.58
CA LEU A 44 -20.63 -5.07 -10.89
C LEU A 44 -21.58 -3.97 -10.41
N ASN A 45 -22.88 -4.12 -10.65
CA ASN A 45 -23.89 -3.16 -10.20
C ASN A 45 -23.97 -3.08 -8.67
N ARG A 46 -23.86 -4.22 -7.96
CA ARG A 46 -23.79 -4.25 -6.49
C ARG A 46 -22.55 -3.53 -5.96
N LEU A 47 -21.40 -3.64 -6.65
CA LEU A 47 -20.18 -2.90 -6.28
C LEU A 47 -20.29 -1.39 -6.56
N MET A 48 -20.95 -1.00 -7.66
CA MET A 48 -21.15 0.40 -8.02
C MET A 48 -22.19 1.11 -7.13
N HIS A 49 -23.13 0.37 -6.56
CA HIS A 49 -24.19 0.87 -5.67
C HIS A 49 -24.15 0.12 -4.33
N ASP A 50 -23.00 0.18 -3.66
CA ASP A 50 -22.83 -0.53 -2.40
C ASP A 50 -23.43 0.27 -1.23
N ASN A 51 -24.37 -0.35 -0.53
CA ASN A 51 -25.02 0.21 0.66
C ASN A 51 -24.54 -0.46 1.97
N LEU A 52 -23.63 -1.43 1.88
CA LEU A 52 -23.18 -2.23 3.03
C LEU A 52 -21.92 -1.65 3.69
N THR A 53 -20.96 -1.14 2.92
CA THR A 53 -19.65 -0.72 3.49
C THR A 53 -19.74 0.59 4.30
N GLU A 54 -20.62 1.52 3.91
CA GLU A 54 -20.72 2.86 4.52
C GLU A 54 -22.16 3.26 4.87
N TYR A 55 -22.93 2.33 5.45
CA TYR A 55 -24.35 2.55 5.75
C TYR A 55 -24.58 3.81 6.61
N PRO A 56 -25.55 4.70 6.31
CA PRO A 56 -26.64 4.56 5.32
C PRO A 56 -26.32 5.11 3.92
N GLU A 57 -25.08 5.51 3.66
CA GLU A 57 -24.70 6.08 2.37
C GLU A 57 -24.49 4.97 1.33
N THR A 58 -24.87 5.24 0.09
CA THR A 58 -24.58 4.37 -1.04
C THR A 58 -23.35 4.87 -1.76
N ILE A 59 -22.31 4.04 -1.89
CA ILE A 59 -21.03 4.43 -2.47
C ILE A 59 -20.70 3.61 -3.71
N ASN A 60 -19.97 4.25 -4.64
CA ASN A 60 -19.33 3.53 -5.75
C ASN A 60 -17.95 3.03 -5.29
N THR A 61 -17.88 1.75 -4.93
CA THR A 61 -16.65 1.15 -4.42
C THR A 61 -15.52 1.09 -5.46
N LEU A 62 -15.86 1.02 -6.76
CA LEU A 62 -14.87 1.01 -7.85
C LEU A 62 -14.15 2.33 -7.98
N GLN A 63 -14.88 3.44 -7.84
CA GLN A 63 -14.33 4.78 -7.80
C GLN A 63 -13.46 4.97 -6.54
N ARG A 64 -13.88 4.42 -5.40
CA ARG A 64 -13.28 4.72 -4.10
C ARG A 64 -12.06 3.87 -3.75
N PHE A 65 -12.09 2.56 -4.01
CA PHE A 65 -11.15 1.61 -3.40
C PHE A 65 -10.18 0.92 -4.37
N ASN A 66 -10.08 1.38 -5.63
CA ASN A 66 -9.18 0.82 -6.64
C ASN A 66 -9.38 -0.70 -6.84
N LEU A 67 -10.63 -1.14 -7.01
CA LEU A 67 -11.06 -2.56 -7.03
C LEU A 67 -10.81 -3.31 -8.35
N TYR A 68 -10.00 -2.76 -9.25
CA TYR A 68 -9.71 -3.39 -10.53
C TYR A 68 -9.07 -4.78 -10.42
N PRO A 69 -8.13 -5.03 -9.48
CA PRO A 69 -7.61 -6.38 -9.26
C PRO A 69 -8.72 -7.40 -8.93
N GLU A 70 -9.65 -7.06 -8.06
CA GLU A 70 -10.77 -7.95 -7.68
C GLU A 70 -11.76 -8.14 -8.83
N LEU A 71 -12.03 -7.09 -9.62
CA LEU A 71 -12.88 -7.19 -10.82
C LEU A 71 -12.30 -8.19 -11.83
N VAL A 72 -10.99 -8.09 -12.10
CA VAL A 72 -10.29 -8.98 -13.03
C VAL A 72 -10.25 -10.41 -12.48
N LEU A 73 -9.89 -10.59 -11.20
CA LEU A 73 -9.83 -11.90 -10.58
C LEU A 73 -11.20 -12.58 -10.46
N GLY A 74 -12.26 -11.83 -10.11
CA GLY A 74 -13.62 -12.38 -10.02
C GLY A 74 -14.20 -12.70 -11.40
N GLY A 75 -13.94 -11.85 -12.40
CA GLY A 75 -14.33 -12.13 -13.79
C GLY A 75 -13.64 -13.38 -14.34
N THR A 76 -12.31 -13.47 -14.18
CA THR A 76 -11.53 -14.65 -14.61
C THR A 76 -11.90 -15.91 -13.86
N TYR A 77 -12.22 -15.84 -12.56
CA TYR A 77 -12.71 -16.98 -11.79
C TYR A 77 -14.04 -17.52 -12.34
N ARG A 78 -15.00 -16.63 -12.65
CA ARG A 78 -16.30 -17.05 -13.20
C ARG A 78 -16.14 -17.72 -14.57
N ILE A 79 -15.25 -17.20 -15.42
CA ILE A 79 -14.90 -17.82 -16.70
C ILE A 79 -14.24 -19.18 -16.46
N PHE A 80 -13.26 -19.26 -15.56
CA PHE A 80 -12.58 -20.51 -15.22
C PHE A 80 -13.55 -21.58 -14.71
N ASN A 81 -14.45 -21.21 -13.79
CA ASN A 81 -15.46 -22.12 -13.25
C ASN A 81 -16.46 -22.57 -14.33
N ALA A 82 -16.86 -21.68 -15.24
CA ALA A 82 -17.74 -22.02 -16.37
C ALA A 82 -17.05 -22.98 -17.35
N VAL A 83 -15.78 -22.77 -17.66
CA VAL A 83 -15.01 -23.64 -18.57
C VAL A 83 -14.74 -25.00 -17.95
N THR A 84 -14.35 -25.05 -16.68
CA THR A 84 -14.03 -26.31 -15.98
C THR A 84 -15.28 -27.16 -15.74
N SER A 85 -16.41 -26.55 -15.38
CA SER A 85 -17.70 -27.24 -15.30
C SER A 85 -18.17 -27.75 -16.66
N TRP A 86 -17.97 -26.98 -17.74
CA TRP A 86 -18.27 -27.44 -19.11
C TRP A 86 -17.39 -28.63 -19.54
N LEU A 87 -16.13 -28.67 -19.10
CA LEU A 87 -15.19 -29.78 -19.36
C LEU A 87 -15.37 -30.97 -18.40
N GLY A 88 -16.21 -30.85 -17.37
CA GLY A 88 -16.37 -31.88 -16.33
C GLY A 88 -15.13 -32.11 -15.45
N LEU A 89 -14.27 -31.09 -15.31
CA LEU A 89 -13.05 -31.16 -14.51
C LEU A 89 -13.32 -30.69 -13.07
N GLU A 90 -13.16 -31.58 -12.10
CA GLU A 90 -13.24 -31.22 -10.68
C GLU A 90 -11.94 -30.55 -10.22
N MET A 91 -11.95 -29.22 -10.15
CA MET A 91 -10.78 -28.41 -9.75
C MET A 91 -10.74 -28.08 -8.25
N ARG A 92 -11.56 -28.74 -7.44
CA ARG A 92 -11.57 -28.63 -5.98
C ARG A 92 -11.69 -29.99 -5.32
N VAL A 93 -10.95 -30.21 -4.25
CA VAL A 93 -11.01 -31.43 -3.44
C VAL A 93 -11.35 -31.04 -2.01
N CYS A 94 -12.36 -31.66 -1.43
CA CYS A 94 -12.83 -31.34 -0.08
C CYS A 94 -12.54 -32.48 0.89
N TRP A 95 -12.04 -32.13 2.06
CA TRP A 95 -11.69 -33.02 3.15
C TRP A 95 -12.45 -32.61 4.41
N GLN A 96 -12.74 -33.57 5.29
CA GLN A 96 -13.26 -33.28 6.62
C GLN A 96 -12.08 -33.27 7.60
N VAL A 97 -11.82 -32.11 8.19
CA VAL A 97 -10.67 -31.87 9.08
C VAL A 97 -11.17 -31.80 10.52
N SER A 98 -10.55 -32.57 11.41
CA SER A 98 -10.78 -32.45 12.86
C SER A 98 -9.90 -31.33 13.40
N ARG A 99 -10.53 -30.32 14.03
CA ARG A 99 -9.85 -29.13 14.58
C ARG A 99 -9.15 -29.36 15.92
N GLY A 100 -9.33 -30.53 16.54
CA GLY A 100 -8.86 -30.77 17.90
C GLY A 100 -9.60 -29.91 18.94
N GLY A 101 -9.15 -29.93 20.20
CA GLY A 101 -9.68 -29.05 21.26
C GLY A 101 -11.15 -29.23 21.66
N GLY A 102 -11.83 -30.29 21.20
CA GLY A 102 -13.27 -30.50 21.43
C GLY A 102 -14.19 -29.75 20.47
N LEU A 103 -13.64 -29.09 19.43
CA LEU A 103 -14.40 -28.39 18.41
C LEU A 103 -14.97 -29.36 17.36
N ALA A 104 -16.10 -28.99 16.75
CA ALA A 104 -16.73 -29.79 15.71
C ALA A 104 -15.82 -29.90 14.46
N PRO A 105 -15.80 -31.06 13.77
CA PRO A 105 -15.05 -31.21 12.53
C PRO A 105 -15.62 -30.32 11.44
N VAL A 106 -14.75 -29.74 10.62
CA VAL A 106 -15.13 -28.80 9.55
C VAL A 106 -14.78 -29.34 8.19
N ILE A 107 -15.55 -28.94 7.17
CA ILE A 107 -15.25 -29.27 5.77
C ILE A 107 -14.32 -28.19 5.23
N SER A 108 -13.19 -28.62 4.69
CA SER A 108 -12.20 -27.76 4.06
C SER A 108 -11.97 -28.18 2.61
N CYS A 109 -12.12 -27.25 1.67
CA CYS A 109 -11.93 -27.51 0.24
C CYS A 109 -10.66 -26.82 -0.25
N GLU A 110 -9.86 -27.53 -1.04
CA GLU A 110 -8.62 -27.02 -1.62
C GLU A 110 -8.65 -27.07 -3.14
N GLY A 111 -7.90 -26.18 -3.77
CA GLY A 111 -7.71 -26.17 -5.23
C GLY A 111 -8.18 -24.87 -5.89
N LEU A 112 -7.84 -24.70 -7.16
CA LEU A 112 -8.16 -23.50 -7.94
C LEU A 112 -9.67 -23.30 -8.16
N GLY A 113 -10.48 -24.34 -7.96
CA GLY A 113 -11.94 -24.25 -7.96
C GLY A 113 -12.54 -23.68 -6.67
N ASP A 114 -11.74 -23.39 -5.65
CA ASP A 114 -12.17 -22.65 -4.46
C ASP A 114 -11.87 -21.14 -4.61
N PRO A 115 -12.82 -20.24 -4.30
CA PRO A 115 -12.64 -18.80 -4.50
C PRO A 115 -11.45 -18.21 -3.73
N ALA A 116 -11.17 -18.68 -2.51
CA ALA A 116 -10.09 -18.14 -1.70
C ALA A 116 -8.73 -18.49 -2.30
N TYR A 117 -8.57 -19.73 -2.76
CA TYR A 117 -7.36 -20.19 -3.45
C TYR A 117 -7.15 -19.50 -4.79
N TRP A 118 -8.21 -19.27 -5.57
CA TRP A 118 -8.09 -18.52 -6.83
C TRP A 118 -7.62 -17.08 -6.59
N TYR A 119 -8.20 -16.42 -5.59
CA TYR A 119 -7.82 -15.05 -5.24
C TYR A 119 -6.35 -14.98 -4.78
N LEU A 120 -5.92 -15.89 -3.91
CA LEU A 120 -4.53 -15.99 -3.48
C LEU A 120 -3.58 -16.37 -4.63
N ALA A 121 -3.99 -17.24 -5.54
CA ALA A 121 -3.20 -17.58 -6.73
C ALA A 121 -2.94 -16.36 -7.62
N GLY A 122 -3.92 -15.48 -7.77
CA GLY A 122 -3.75 -14.18 -8.44
C GLY A 122 -2.68 -13.31 -7.79
N VAL A 123 -2.71 -13.22 -6.45
CA VAL A 123 -1.70 -12.50 -5.66
C VAL A 123 -0.30 -13.12 -5.85
N TRP A 124 -0.18 -14.45 -5.80
CA TRP A 124 1.08 -15.15 -5.99
C TRP A 124 1.63 -14.99 -7.43
N ALA A 125 0.74 -14.95 -8.42
CA ALA A 125 1.13 -14.65 -9.80
C ALA A 125 1.71 -13.22 -9.92
N SER A 126 1.09 -12.22 -9.27
CA SER A 126 1.66 -10.87 -9.20
C SER A 126 3.02 -10.86 -8.51
N ALA A 127 3.22 -11.62 -7.44
CA ALA A 127 4.51 -11.76 -6.78
C ALA A 127 5.59 -12.37 -7.69
N GLY A 128 5.21 -13.39 -8.48
CA GLY A 128 6.09 -13.97 -9.49
C GLY A 128 6.50 -12.95 -10.55
N LEU A 129 5.56 -12.10 -11.00
CA LEU A 129 5.85 -11.00 -11.92
C LEU A 129 6.79 -9.96 -11.30
N THR A 130 6.65 -9.63 -10.01
CA THR A 130 7.63 -8.78 -9.30
C THR A 130 9.03 -9.33 -9.42
N ALA A 131 9.23 -10.62 -9.10
CA ALA A 131 10.55 -11.24 -9.20
C ALA A 131 11.06 -11.23 -10.66
N ALA A 132 10.22 -11.55 -11.64
CA ALA A 132 10.59 -11.51 -13.05
C ALA A 132 11.02 -10.10 -13.50
N PHE A 133 10.29 -9.06 -13.11
CA PHE A 133 10.65 -7.69 -13.47
C PHE A 133 11.89 -7.19 -12.73
N LEU A 134 12.12 -7.58 -11.46
CA LEU A 134 13.37 -7.27 -10.76
C LEU A 134 14.59 -7.85 -11.48
N PHE A 135 14.48 -9.08 -12.01
CA PHE A 135 15.53 -9.70 -12.82
C PHE A 135 15.82 -8.86 -14.07
N ILE A 136 14.77 -8.48 -14.80
CA ILE A 136 14.89 -7.66 -16.02
C ILE A 136 15.50 -6.29 -15.69
N GLN A 137 15.08 -5.63 -14.60
CA GLN A 137 15.62 -4.34 -14.17
C GLN A 137 17.10 -4.45 -13.81
N GLY A 138 17.51 -5.49 -13.08
CA GLY A 138 18.90 -5.74 -12.72
C GLY A 138 19.78 -6.03 -13.95
N THR A 139 19.28 -6.82 -14.91
CA THR A 139 19.97 -7.09 -16.18
C THR A 139 20.11 -5.82 -17.03
N GLU A 140 19.04 -5.03 -17.13
CA GLU A 140 19.11 -3.77 -17.88
C GLU A 140 20.11 -2.82 -17.24
N LEU A 141 20.04 -2.61 -15.92
CA LEU A 141 20.89 -1.66 -15.22
C LEU A 141 22.38 -2.01 -15.33
N SER A 142 22.73 -3.28 -15.12
CA SER A 142 24.11 -3.79 -15.17
C SER A 142 24.64 -4.03 -16.59
N GLY A 143 23.76 -4.31 -17.55
CA GLY A 143 24.09 -4.72 -18.92
C GLY A 143 24.50 -6.19 -19.05
N ASP A 144 24.33 -7.01 -18.01
CA ASP A 144 24.70 -8.42 -17.98
C ASP A 144 23.65 -9.28 -17.24
N LEU A 145 23.51 -10.55 -17.63
CA LEU A 145 22.59 -11.50 -16.99
C LEU A 145 22.98 -11.77 -15.53
N LEU A 146 24.29 -11.75 -15.24
CA LEU A 146 24.80 -11.91 -13.87
C LEU A 146 24.26 -10.87 -12.89
N GLY A 147 24.05 -9.62 -13.34
CA GLY A 147 23.46 -8.58 -12.52
C GLY A 147 22.00 -8.86 -12.16
N GLY A 148 21.24 -9.45 -13.09
CA GLY A 148 19.86 -9.89 -12.84
C GLY A 148 19.79 -11.02 -11.81
N PHE A 149 20.64 -12.04 -11.94
CA PHE A 149 20.72 -13.13 -10.95
C PHE A 149 21.11 -12.62 -9.57
N LEU A 150 22.07 -11.70 -9.50
CA LEU A 150 22.49 -11.08 -8.24
C LEU A 150 21.34 -10.35 -7.55
N THR A 151 20.55 -9.57 -8.29
CA THR A 151 19.36 -8.88 -7.76
C THR A 151 18.36 -9.85 -7.17
N ILE A 152 18.08 -10.98 -7.83
CA ILE A 152 17.11 -11.97 -7.36
C ILE A 152 17.60 -12.72 -6.13
N ILE A 153 18.88 -13.09 -6.10
CA ILE A 153 19.49 -13.71 -4.92
C ILE A 153 19.38 -12.77 -3.71
N CYS A 154 19.72 -11.48 -3.89
CA CYS A 154 19.60 -10.46 -2.85
C CYS A 154 18.15 -10.27 -2.38
N PHE A 155 17.20 -10.30 -3.32
CA PHE A 155 15.77 -10.17 -3.03
C PHE A 155 15.25 -11.33 -2.19
N PHE A 156 15.57 -12.59 -2.54
CA PHE A 156 15.15 -13.75 -1.76
C PHE A 156 15.81 -13.83 -0.38
N PHE A 157 17.08 -13.44 -0.25
CA PHE A 157 17.75 -13.39 1.06
C PHE A 157 17.15 -12.36 2.02
N ASN A 158 16.54 -11.30 1.47
CA ASN A 158 15.88 -10.24 2.22
C ASN A 158 14.36 -10.24 2.02
N HIS A 159 13.76 -11.40 1.69
CA HIS A 159 12.34 -11.50 1.30
C HIS A 159 11.38 -10.86 2.32
N GLY A 160 11.64 -11.04 3.62
CA GLY A 160 10.80 -10.50 4.70
C GLY A 160 10.89 -8.99 4.89
N GLU A 161 11.95 -8.36 4.40
CA GLU A 161 12.13 -6.89 4.39
C GLU A 161 11.71 -6.28 3.04
N ALA A 162 11.67 -7.09 1.98
CA ALA A 162 11.34 -6.68 0.62
C ALA A 162 9.83 -6.79 0.31
N THR A 163 9.14 -7.76 0.90
CA THR A 163 7.69 -7.95 0.71
C THR A 163 7.03 -8.43 1.99
N ARG A 164 5.72 -8.23 2.09
CA ARG A 164 4.89 -8.72 3.21
C ARG A 164 3.87 -9.76 2.79
N ILE A 165 3.98 -10.22 1.55
CA ILE A 165 3.01 -11.08 0.89
C ILE A 165 2.84 -12.43 1.61
N GLN A 166 3.87 -12.88 2.32
CA GLN A 166 3.84 -14.10 3.13
C GLN A 166 2.96 -14.00 4.39
N TRP A 167 2.62 -12.79 4.84
CA TRP A 167 1.80 -12.55 6.05
C TRP A 167 0.45 -11.93 5.68
N THR A 168 0.47 -10.98 4.76
CA THR A 168 -0.69 -10.19 4.34
C THR A 168 -0.78 -10.16 2.81
N PRO A 169 -1.17 -11.28 2.17
CA PRO A 169 -1.11 -11.41 0.71
C PRO A 169 -1.96 -10.38 -0.07
N PRO A 170 -3.28 -10.25 0.15
CA PRO A 170 -4.16 -9.43 -0.67
C PRO A 170 -4.18 -7.96 -0.24
N LEU A 171 -3.00 -7.34 -0.21
CA LEU A 171 -2.87 -5.89 -0.10
C LEU A 171 -2.71 -5.28 -1.49
N ARG A 172 -3.16 -4.03 -1.66
CA ARG A 172 -3.03 -3.28 -2.92
C ARG A 172 -1.60 -3.18 -3.43
N GLU A 173 -0.67 -2.97 -2.50
CA GLU A 173 0.76 -2.93 -2.79
C GLU A 173 1.26 -4.23 -3.46
N SER A 174 0.73 -5.41 -3.10
CA SER A 174 1.10 -6.69 -3.72
C SER A 174 0.76 -6.75 -5.20
N PHE A 175 -0.37 -6.16 -5.60
CA PHE A 175 -0.80 -6.10 -7.02
C PHE A 175 -0.10 -4.98 -7.79
N ALA A 176 0.23 -3.87 -7.12
CA ALA A 176 0.77 -2.67 -7.77
C ALA A 176 2.29 -2.73 -7.96
N PHE A 177 3.01 -3.44 -7.10
CA PHE A 177 4.46 -3.47 -7.09
C PHE A 177 5.12 -3.95 -8.41
N PRO A 178 4.62 -5.00 -9.11
CA PRO A 178 5.12 -5.37 -10.44
C PRO A 178 5.07 -4.21 -11.44
N TRP A 179 3.99 -3.44 -11.44
CA TRP A 179 3.79 -2.33 -12.36
C TRP A 179 4.70 -1.15 -12.04
N SER A 180 5.00 -0.91 -10.75
CA SER A 180 6.00 0.08 -10.32
C SER A 180 7.39 -0.24 -10.88
N ILE A 181 7.81 -1.51 -10.78
CA ILE A 181 9.09 -1.96 -11.32
C ILE A 181 9.11 -1.89 -12.84
N ALA A 182 8.05 -2.37 -13.51
CA ALA A 182 7.91 -2.30 -14.96
C ALA A 182 7.97 -0.86 -15.48
N LEU A 183 7.37 0.09 -14.75
CA LEU A 183 7.48 1.52 -15.04
C LEU A 183 8.93 2.00 -14.93
N ASN A 184 9.64 1.66 -13.85
CA ASN A 184 11.06 2.04 -13.67
C ASN A 184 11.97 1.46 -14.77
N ILE A 185 11.71 0.23 -15.23
CA ILE A 185 12.37 -0.39 -16.39
C ILE A 185 12.10 0.44 -17.65
N ALA A 186 10.84 0.72 -17.96
CA ALA A 186 10.46 1.49 -19.14
C ALA A 186 11.07 2.90 -19.15
N VAL A 187 11.08 3.59 -18.00
CA VAL A 187 11.72 4.91 -17.84
C VAL A 187 13.23 4.81 -18.04
N THR A 188 13.91 3.84 -17.42
CA THR A 188 15.35 3.63 -17.58
C THR A 188 15.72 3.39 -19.05
N HIS A 189 14.92 2.59 -19.76
CA HIS A 189 15.14 2.29 -21.17
C HIS A 189 14.91 3.50 -22.09
N ILE A 190 13.87 4.29 -21.85
CA ILE A 190 13.58 5.52 -22.62
C ILE A 190 14.71 6.54 -22.44
N ILE A 191 15.22 6.69 -21.21
CA ILE A 191 16.30 7.63 -20.89
C ILE A 191 17.62 7.22 -21.55
N ARG A 192 17.93 5.91 -21.61
CA ARG A 192 19.17 5.39 -22.23
C ARG A 192 19.13 5.36 -23.75
N ALA A 193 17.99 4.96 -24.34
CA ALA A 193 17.85 4.77 -25.77
C ALA A 193 16.55 5.41 -26.29
N PRO A 194 16.47 6.76 -26.31
CA PRO A 194 15.26 7.45 -26.74
C PRO A 194 15.01 7.21 -28.24
N ARG A 195 13.76 6.90 -28.58
CA ARG A 195 13.30 6.78 -29.97
C ARG A 195 11.97 7.53 -30.11
N PRO A 196 11.80 8.37 -31.15
CA PRO A 196 10.57 9.14 -31.37
C PRO A 196 9.48 8.25 -31.98
N VAL A 197 9.04 7.23 -31.24
CA VAL A 197 8.01 6.28 -31.68
C VAL A 197 6.89 6.28 -30.65
N TRP A 198 5.64 6.41 -31.11
CA TRP A 198 4.44 6.44 -30.27
C TRP A 198 4.25 5.20 -29.38
N SER A 199 4.86 4.07 -29.74
CA SER A 199 4.82 2.85 -28.92
C SER A 199 5.44 3.05 -27.53
N ARG A 200 6.43 3.93 -27.38
CA ARG A 200 7.09 4.21 -26.09
C ARG A 200 6.17 4.92 -25.08
N PRO A 201 5.58 6.09 -25.40
CA PRO A 201 4.65 6.75 -24.49
C PRO A 201 3.36 5.93 -24.27
N ILE A 202 2.87 5.20 -25.27
CA ILE A 202 1.70 4.31 -25.09
C ILE A 202 2.01 3.18 -24.09
N LEU A 203 3.17 2.52 -24.22
CA LEU A 203 3.61 1.50 -23.26
C LEU A 203 3.78 2.08 -21.86
N LEU A 204 4.43 3.24 -21.74
CA LEU A 204 4.61 3.88 -20.44
C LEU A 204 3.26 4.28 -19.81
N GLY A 205 2.33 4.75 -20.64
CA GLY A 205 1.00 5.12 -20.22
C GLY A 205 0.13 3.95 -19.81
N SER A 206 0.22 2.79 -20.49
CA SER A 206 -0.48 1.59 -20.06
C SER A 206 0.08 1.01 -18.75
N LEU A 207 1.39 1.05 -18.55
CA LEU A 207 2.03 0.69 -17.28
C LEU A 207 1.62 1.64 -16.15
N THR A 208 1.60 2.94 -16.42
CA THR A 208 1.15 3.97 -15.46
C THR A 208 -0.33 3.76 -15.09
N LEU A 209 -1.17 3.45 -16.09
CA LEU A 209 -2.58 3.14 -15.88
C LEU A 209 -2.76 1.92 -14.98
N ALA A 210 -2.11 0.80 -15.29
CA ALA A 210 -2.18 -0.42 -14.49
C ALA A 210 -1.72 -0.18 -13.04
N TYR A 211 -0.64 0.60 -12.87
CA TYR A 211 -0.11 0.93 -11.56
C TYR A 211 -1.08 1.78 -10.72
N LEU A 212 -1.66 2.84 -11.30
CA LEU A 212 -2.66 3.69 -10.64
C LEU A 212 -3.96 2.93 -10.34
N LEU A 213 -4.40 2.01 -11.21
CA LEU A 213 -5.63 1.21 -11.00
C LEU A 213 -5.47 0.19 -9.86
N CYS A 214 -4.24 -0.27 -9.60
CA CYS A 214 -3.97 -1.26 -8.55
C CYS A 214 -3.75 -0.61 -7.18
N TRP A 215 -3.33 0.66 -7.11
CA TRP A 215 -2.98 1.29 -5.84
C TRP A 215 -3.10 2.81 -5.84
N GLN A 216 -3.90 3.34 -4.91
CA GLN A 216 -4.14 4.77 -4.73
C GLN A 216 -2.87 5.60 -4.48
N PHE A 217 -1.90 5.07 -3.72
CA PHE A 217 -0.70 5.83 -3.35
C PHE A 217 0.39 5.81 -4.43
N ALA A 218 0.16 5.12 -5.55
CA ALA A 218 1.05 5.10 -6.71
C ALA A 218 1.36 6.53 -7.20
N GLN A 219 0.43 7.47 -7.06
CA GLN A 219 0.60 8.88 -7.40
C GLN A 219 1.84 9.53 -6.77
N PHE A 220 2.21 9.19 -5.52
CA PHE A 220 3.39 9.76 -4.86
C PHE A 220 4.69 9.28 -5.49
N THR A 221 4.74 7.99 -5.84
CA THR A 221 5.92 7.42 -6.53
C THR A 221 6.04 7.94 -7.96
N LEU A 222 4.92 8.22 -8.64
CA LEU A 222 4.92 8.84 -9.97
C LEU A 222 5.39 10.29 -9.93
N VAL A 223 5.00 11.05 -8.90
CA VAL A 223 5.55 12.41 -8.67
C VAL A 223 7.06 12.36 -8.48
N ALA A 224 7.58 11.38 -7.73
CA ALA A 224 9.03 11.20 -7.59
C ALA A 224 9.71 10.90 -8.94
N VAL A 225 9.14 10.01 -9.75
CA VAL A 225 9.65 9.70 -11.10
C VAL A 225 9.68 10.96 -11.97
N VAL A 226 8.56 11.68 -12.08
CA VAL A 226 8.48 12.92 -12.89
C VAL A 226 9.45 13.98 -12.37
N GLY A 227 9.52 14.17 -11.05
CA GLY A 227 10.43 15.13 -10.42
C GLY A 227 11.90 14.82 -10.66
N ILE A 228 12.30 13.55 -10.59
CA ILE A 228 13.69 13.13 -10.87
C ILE A 228 14.02 13.32 -12.35
N VAL A 229 13.16 12.88 -13.26
CA VAL A 229 13.40 13.04 -14.70
C VAL A 229 13.48 14.53 -15.07
N TYR A 230 12.60 15.36 -14.49
CA TYR A 230 12.66 16.80 -14.65
C TYR A 230 13.97 17.39 -14.09
N ALA A 231 14.38 17.02 -12.88
CA ALA A 231 15.64 17.48 -12.30
C ALA A 231 16.84 17.09 -13.18
N MET A 232 16.87 15.86 -13.68
CA MET A 232 17.91 15.40 -14.60
C MET A 232 17.90 16.13 -15.95
N TYR A 233 16.73 16.55 -16.43
CA TYR A 233 16.59 17.43 -17.60
C TYR A 233 17.21 18.81 -17.33
N THR A 234 16.89 19.44 -16.19
CA THR A 234 17.42 20.78 -15.85
C THR A 234 18.94 20.80 -15.65
N ILE A 235 19.53 19.70 -15.16
CA ILE A 235 20.98 19.54 -15.01
C ILE A 235 21.67 19.31 -16.38
N GLY A 236 20.92 18.94 -17.41
CA GLY A 236 21.44 18.61 -18.74
C GLY A 236 22.03 17.20 -18.84
N ILE A 237 21.59 16.27 -17.97
CA ILE A 237 21.93 14.84 -18.04
C ILE A 237 21.09 14.15 -19.14
N ILE A 238 19.83 14.59 -19.30
CA ILE A 238 18.85 14.00 -20.20
C ILE A 238 18.49 15.01 -21.31
N ASN A 239 18.36 14.51 -22.55
CA ASN A 239 17.89 15.29 -23.69
C ASN A 239 16.37 15.61 -23.61
N PRO A 240 15.85 16.63 -24.31
CA PRO A 240 14.42 16.98 -24.25
C PRO A 240 13.48 15.86 -24.75
N LEU A 241 13.92 15.03 -25.71
CA LEU A 241 13.10 13.95 -26.27
C LEU A 241 12.63 12.92 -25.23
N PRO A 242 13.51 12.23 -24.47
CA PRO A 242 13.08 11.28 -23.44
C PRO A 242 12.20 11.91 -22.36
N MET A 243 12.45 13.17 -21.98
CA MET A 243 11.60 13.90 -21.04
C MET A 243 10.17 14.05 -21.58
N LEU A 244 10.02 14.49 -22.82
CA LEU A 244 8.71 14.63 -23.48
C LEU A 244 7.98 13.28 -23.60
N LEU A 245 8.67 12.21 -23.99
CA LEU A 245 8.08 10.87 -24.10
C LEU A 245 7.56 10.37 -22.74
N ILE A 246 8.30 10.62 -21.67
CA ILE A 246 7.91 10.23 -20.31
C ILE A 246 6.71 11.04 -19.84
N LEU A 247 6.74 12.36 -20.04
CA LEU A 247 5.64 13.26 -19.66
C LEU A 247 4.35 12.89 -20.39
N LEU A 248 4.41 12.66 -21.71
CA LEU A 248 3.26 12.24 -22.51
C LEU A 248 2.69 10.89 -22.05
N GLY A 249 3.56 9.91 -21.77
CA GLY A 249 3.13 8.60 -21.31
C GLY A 249 2.44 8.64 -19.95
N ILE A 250 3.04 9.31 -18.96
CA ILE A 250 2.45 9.43 -17.62
C ILE A 250 1.14 10.23 -17.67
N SER A 251 1.09 11.30 -18.48
CA SER A 251 -0.13 12.10 -18.66
C SER A 251 -1.26 11.29 -19.31
N TYR A 252 -0.94 10.47 -20.32
CA TYR A 252 -1.91 9.56 -20.94
C TYR A 252 -2.43 8.53 -19.92
N GLY A 253 -1.55 7.90 -19.13
CA GLY A 253 -1.96 6.94 -18.10
C GLY A 253 -2.84 7.58 -17.02
N PHE A 254 -2.50 8.79 -16.58
CA PHE A 254 -3.27 9.56 -15.62
C PHE A 254 -4.68 9.89 -16.14
N LEU A 255 -4.79 10.44 -17.35
CA LEU A 255 -6.09 10.81 -17.94
C LEU A 255 -7.00 9.60 -18.14
N ASN A 256 -6.45 8.47 -18.62
CA ASN A 256 -7.24 7.24 -18.75
C ASN A 256 -7.69 6.71 -17.39
N ASN A 257 -6.86 6.84 -16.35
CA ASN A 257 -7.24 6.40 -15.01
C ASN A 257 -8.40 7.24 -14.45
N VAL A 258 -8.37 8.57 -14.63
CA VAL A 258 -9.47 9.46 -14.23
C VAL A 258 -10.78 9.04 -14.88
N VAL A 259 -10.78 8.65 -16.17
CA VAL A 259 -11.99 8.17 -16.86
C VAL A 259 -12.44 6.82 -16.29
N LEU A 260 -11.53 5.86 -16.13
CA LEU A 260 -11.88 4.53 -15.64
C LEU A 260 -12.43 4.58 -14.22
N GLN A 261 -11.84 5.39 -13.33
CA GLN A 261 -12.27 5.54 -11.95
C GLN A 261 -13.43 6.54 -11.76
N PHE A 262 -14.20 6.83 -12.80
CA PHE A 262 -15.39 7.70 -12.73
C PHE A 262 -15.12 9.09 -12.14
N GLY A 263 -13.95 9.67 -12.45
CA GLY A 263 -13.55 10.97 -11.91
C GLY A 263 -13.26 10.93 -10.42
N ASN A 264 -12.59 9.88 -9.93
CA ASN A 264 -12.15 9.79 -8.54
C ASN A 264 -11.48 11.09 -8.09
N THR A 265 -12.11 11.73 -7.11
CA THR A 265 -11.74 13.06 -6.66
C THR A 265 -10.39 13.10 -5.97
N LEU A 266 -9.99 12.03 -5.28
CA LEU A 266 -8.67 11.88 -4.67
C LEU A 266 -7.55 11.92 -5.71
N LEU A 267 -7.79 11.33 -6.89
CA LEU A 267 -6.82 11.31 -7.98
C LEU A 267 -6.75 12.65 -8.71
N VAL A 268 -7.90 13.28 -8.96
CA VAL A 268 -7.95 14.58 -9.66
C VAL A 268 -7.33 15.70 -8.82
N THR A 269 -7.49 15.65 -7.49
CA THR A 269 -6.89 16.63 -6.57
C THR A 269 -5.48 16.23 -6.10
N SER A 270 -4.92 15.16 -6.67
CA SER A 270 -3.66 14.59 -6.23
C SER A 270 -2.44 15.48 -6.49
N PRO A 271 -1.34 15.25 -5.77
CA PRO A 271 -0.04 15.84 -6.09
C PRO A 271 0.45 15.50 -7.51
N LEU A 272 0.03 14.36 -8.08
CA LEU A 272 0.39 13.99 -9.45
C LEU A 272 -0.29 14.89 -10.47
N ALA A 273 -1.59 15.17 -10.30
CA ALA A 273 -2.31 16.10 -11.15
C ALA A 273 -1.67 17.50 -11.15
N GLY A 274 -1.36 18.01 -9.94
CA GLY A 274 -0.65 19.28 -9.75
C GLY A 274 0.75 19.27 -10.37
N CYS A 275 1.50 18.17 -10.23
CA CYS A 275 2.84 18.03 -10.80
C CYS A 275 2.81 18.00 -12.33
N LEU A 276 1.89 17.25 -12.95
CA LEU A 276 1.77 17.19 -14.40
C LEU A 276 1.40 18.54 -15.00
N LEU A 277 0.43 19.25 -14.41
CA LEU A 277 0.09 20.62 -14.82
C LEU A 277 1.26 21.58 -14.60
N GLY A 278 1.95 21.49 -13.47
CA GLY A 278 3.11 22.32 -13.16
C GLY A 278 4.26 22.13 -14.15
N VAL A 279 4.58 20.88 -14.51
CA VAL A 279 5.60 20.56 -15.52
C VAL A 279 5.17 21.06 -16.90
N LEU A 280 3.91 20.86 -17.29
CA LEU A 280 3.40 21.36 -18.58
C LEU A 280 3.46 22.88 -18.67
N LEU A 281 3.05 23.60 -17.61
CA LEU A 281 3.13 25.05 -17.54
C LEU A 281 4.58 25.54 -17.65
N LEU A 282 5.50 24.87 -16.94
CA LEU A 282 6.90 25.21 -16.97
C LEU A 282 7.48 24.99 -18.37
N TYR A 283 7.34 23.78 -18.91
CA TYR A 283 7.93 23.37 -20.19
C TYR A 283 7.40 24.18 -21.38
N LEU A 284 6.09 24.48 -21.42
CA LEU A 284 5.48 25.18 -22.55
C LEU A 284 5.63 26.70 -22.49
N PHE A 285 5.55 27.31 -21.30
CA PHE A 285 5.46 28.77 -21.17
C PHE A 285 6.69 29.41 -20.54
N MET A 286 7.25 28.79 -19.50
CA MET A 286 8.31 29.43 -18.70
C MET A 286 9.71 29.10 -19.17
N GLU A 287 9.92 27.90 -19.74
CA GLU A 287 11.22 27.45 -20.20
C GLU A 287 11.88 28.41 -21.22
N PRO A 288 11.18 28.94 -22.25
CA PRO A 288 11.77 29.90 -23.19
C PRO A 288 12.28 31.17 -22.51
N ILE A 289 11.64 31.58 -21.42
CA ILE A 289 11.99 32.80 -20.67
C ILE A 289 13.18 32.52 -19.73
N ILE A 290 13.12 31.39 -19.03
CA ILE A 290 14.10 31.03 -17.99
C ILE A 290 15.46 30.62 -18.61
N GLN A 291 15.47 30.11 -19.84
CA GLN A 291 16.70 29.78 -20.57
C GLN A 291 17.65 30.97 -20.77
N HIS A 292 17.18 32.22 -20.66
CA HIS A 292 18.03 33.41 -20.71
C HIS A 292 18.89 33.64 -19.45
N LEU A 293 18.63 32.92 -18.36
CA LEU A 293 19.41 33.04 -17.12
C LEU A 293 20.66 32.14 -17.17
N PRO A 294 21.80 32.58 -16.58
CA PRO A 294 23.00 31.76 -16.51
C PRO A 294 22.81 30.52 -15.61
N PHE A 295 23.57 29.47 -15.87
CA PHE A 295 23.69 28.35 -14.94
C PHE A 295 24.56 28.77 -13.73
N PRO A 296 24.20 28.47 -12.45
CA PRO A 296 23.13 27.58 -11.97
C PRO A 296 21.82 28.28 -11.55
N THR A 297 21.69 29.59 -11.71
CA THR A 297 20.48 30.32 -11.26
C THR A 297 19.24 29.91 -12.04
N ASN A 298 19.37 29.62 -13.33
CA ASN A 298 18.32 29.01 -14.16
C ASN A 298 17.75 27.73 -13.50
N MET A 299 18.62 26.78 -13.11
CA MET A 299 18.20 25.52 -12.47
C MET A 299 17.44 25.75 -11.17
N GLY A 300 17.95 26.66 -10.32
CA GLY A 300 17.29 27.01 -9.05
C GLY A 300 15.89 27.61 -9.27
N VAL A 301 15.75 28.50 -10.25
CA VAL A 301 14.48 29.14 -10.60
C VAL A 301 13.49 28.12 -11.17
N GLN A 302 13.93 27.21 -12.06
CA GLN A 302 13.06 26.16 -12.61
C GLN A 302 12.55 25.20 -11.53
N LEU A 303 13.43 24.73 -10.64
CA LEU A 303 13.02 23.82 -9.56
C LEU A 303 12.11 24.51 -8.54
N ALA A 304 12.39 25.78 -8.20
CA ALA A 304 11.53 26.57 -7.33
C ALA A 304 10.16 26.80 -7.98
N PHE A 305 10.12 27.16 -9.27
CA PHE A 305 8.88 27.33 -10.01
C PHE A 305 8.07 26.04 -10.07
N LEU A 306 8.71 24.89 -10.32
CA LEU A 306 8.05 23.59 -10.32
C LEU A 306 7.39 23.29 -8.97
N PHE A 307 8.09 23.54 -7.87
CA PHE A 307 7.56 23.29 -6.53
C PHE A 307 6.37 24.22 -6.21
N VAL A 308 6.50 25.51 -6.53
CA VAL A 308 5.43 26.51 -6.32
C VAL A 308 4.23 26.23 -7.23
N SER A 309 4.44 25.92 -8.50
CA SER A 309 3.37 25.63 -9.45
C SER A 309 2.66 24.33 -9.10
N CYS A 310 3.38 23.27 -8.74
CA CYS A 310 2.79 22.01 -8.31
C CYS A 310 1.90 22.19 -7.07
N THR A 311 2.36 22.94 -6.08
CA THR A 311 1.60 23.21 -4.85
C THR A 311 0.42 24.13 -5.10
N ALA A 312 0.59 25.20 -5.89
CA ALA A 312 -0.50 26.09 -6.29
C ALA A 312 -1.58 25.35 -7.10
N CYS A 313 -1.21 24.60 -8.14
CA CYS A 313 -2.14 23.83 -8.95
C CYS A 313 -2.90 22.80 -8.10
N LYS A 314 -2.22 22.11 -7.18
CA LYS A 314 -2.89 21.20 -6.23
C LYS A 314 -3.93 21.94 -5.38
N LEU A 315 -3.56 23.07 -4.78
CA LEU A 315 -4.45 23.83 -3.90
C LEU A 315 -5.67 24.37 -4.65
N GLU A 316 -5.48 24.86 -5.88
CA GLU A 316 -6.60 25.31 -6.72
C GLU A 316 -7.50 24.15 -7.14
N LEU A 317 -6.94 23.00 -7.52
CA LEU A 317 -7.74 21.81 -7.80
C LEU A 317 -8.55 21.38 -6.57
N ALA A 318 -7.94 21.35 -5.39
CA ALA A 318 -8.64 21.03 -4.15
C ALA A 318 -9.77 22.02 -3.83
N ARG A 319 -9.58 23.31 -4.11
CA ARG A 319 -10.62 24.35 -3.95
C ARG A 319 -11.76 24.19 -4.96
N ILE A 320 -11.44 23.93 -6.23
CA ILE A 320 -12.43 23.75 -7.31
C ILE A 320 -13.36 22.58 -6.99
N PHE A 321 -12.81 21.47 -6.49
CA PHE A 321 -13.58 20.29 -6.15
C PHE A 321 -14.12 20.30 -4.72
N GLY A 322 -13.69 21.23 -3.87
CA GLY A 322 -14.20 21.41 -2.49
C GLY A 322 -13.77 20.32 -1.52
N ILE A 323 -12.53 19.81 -1.62
CA ILE A 323 -12.11 18.57 -0.95
C ILE A 323 -10.92 18.80 -0.01
N GLU A 324 -11.05 18.30 1.22
CA GLU A 324 -10.01 18.36 2.27
C GLU A 324 -9.31 17.00 2.54
N ASP A 325 -9.51 16.00 1.67
CA ASP A 325 -9.07 14.61 1.90
C ASP A 325 -7.56 14.50 2.18
N ASP A 326 -6.75 15.31 1.49
CA ASP A 326 -5.27 15.26 1.49
C ASP A 326 -4.59 15.99 2.66
N ALA A 327 -5.32 16.78 3.46
CA ALA A 327 -4.75 17.50 4.60
C ALA A 327 -4.13 16.55 5.64
N HIS A 328 -4.65 15.33 5.74
CA HIS A 328 -4.24 14.36 6.74
C HIS A 328 -2.81 13.81 6.56
N ILE A 329 -2.32 13.59 5.32
CA ILE A 329 -0.94 13.11 5.11
C ILE A 329 0.07 14.18 5.53
N VAL A 330 -0.23 15.44 5.21
CA VAL A 330 0.60 16.58 5.63
C VAL A 330 0.57 16.72 7.16
N ASN A 331 -0.59 16.54 7.78
CA ASN A 331 -0.74 16.55 9.24
C ASN A 331 0.04 15.42 9.91
N ILE A 332 0.07 14.21 9.34
CA ILE A 332 0.91 13.11 9.83
C ILE A 332 2.39 13.48 9.78
N LEU A 333 2.88 14.02 8.65
CA LEU A 333 4.27 14.45 8.54
C LEU A 333 4.58 15.59 9.51
N LYS A 334 3.66 16.56 9.64
CA LYS A 334 3.79 17.67 10.60
C LYS A 334 3.89 17.16 12.03
N ALA A 335 3.06 16.20 12.44
CA ALA A 335 3.11 15.62 13.79
C ALA A 335 4.37 14.79 14.06
N LYS A 336 5.00 14.23 13.02
CA LYS A 336 6.29 13.54 13.17
C LYS A 336 7.44 14.48 13.47
N PHE A 337 7.41 15.69 12.91
CA PHE A 337 8.50 16.67 13.03
C PHE A 337 8.22 17.81 14.01
N THR A 338 6.98 17.96 14.47
CA THR A 338 6.54 19.04 15.36
C THR A 338 5.65 18.48 16.47
N ASN A 339 5.38 19.27 17.50
CA ASN A 339 4.46 18.90 18.60
C ASN A 339 2.97 18.95 18.22
N TYR A 340 2.63 18.87 16.93
CA TYR A 340 1.25 18.85 16.46
C TYR A 340 0.63 17.46 16.72
N SER A 341 -0.52 17.40 17.37
CA SER A 341 -1.19 16.13 17.67
C SER A 341 -2.71 16.30 17.66
N ASP A 342 -3.38 15.56 16.78
CA ASP A 342 -4.85 15.45 16.73
C ASP A 342 -5.24 13.98 16.86
N PHE A 343 -6.52 13.70 17.15
CA PHE A 343 -7.08 12.34 17.17
C PHE A 343 -6.64 11.48 15.97
N HIS A 344 -6.82 11.99 14.75
CA HIS A 344 -6.49 11.27 13.52
C HIS A 344 -4.99 10.99 13.45
N THR A 345 -4.17 12.01 13.72
CA THR A 345 -2.73 11.87 13.59
C THR A 345 -2.13 10.91 14.61
N LEU A 346 -2.64 10.92 15.84
CA LEU A 346 -2.24 9.99 16.90
C LEU A 346 -2.61 8.55 16.58
N LEU A 347 -3.76 8.32 15.92
CA LEU A 347 -4.14 6.97 15.47
C LEU A 347 -3.07 6.36 14.53
N TYR A 348 -2.45 7.18 13.69
CA TYR A 348 -1.36 6.76 12.80
C TYR A 348 -0.01 6.70 13.50
N THR A 349 0.40 7.75 14.22
CA THR A 349 1.75 7.79 14.83
C THR A 349 1.93 6.78 15.97
N CYS A 350 0.84 6.34 16.61
CA CYS A 350 0.87 5.27 17.61
C CYS A 350 0.88 3.85 17.01
N SER A 351 0.63 3.72 15.70
CA SER A 351 0.64 2.43 15.00
C SER A 351 2.06 2.12 14.49
N PRO A 352 2.59 0.91 14.73
CA PRO A 352 3.98 0.57 14.39
C PRO A 352 4.31 0.66 12.89
N GLU A 353 3.31 0.57 12.03
CA GLU A 353 3.44 0.62 10.57
C GLU A 353 3.85 2.01 10.05
N PHE A 354 3.45 3.06 10.77
CA PHE A 354 3.75 4.46 10.44
C PHE A 354 4.88 5.03 11.28
N ASP A 355 5.53 4.22 12.11
CA ASP A 355 6.72 4.62 12.88
C ASP A 355 7.93 4.82 11.94
N PHE A 356 9.02 5.38 12.48
CA PHE A 356 10.29 5.45 11.76
C PHE A 356 10.87 4.04 11.52
N LEU A 357 11.74 3.89 10.51
CA LEU A 357 12.42 2.62 10.23
C LEU A 357 13.19 2.14 11.48
N PRO A 358 12.88 0.97 12.07
CA PRO A 358 13.56 0.47 13.23
C PRO A 358 14.96 0.03 12.82
N GLN A 359 15.89 0.19 13.76
CA GLN A 359 17.28 -0.19 13.56
C GLN A 359 17.44 -1.68 13.26
N GLU A 360 16.51 -2.53 13.70
CA GLU A 360 16.50 -3.96 13.39
C GLU A 360 16.43 -4.25 11.89
N SER A 361 15.59 -3.51 11.13
CA SER A 361 15.49 -3.68 9.67
C SER A 361 16.82 -3.37 8.99
N LEU A 362 17.50 -2.29 9.42
CA LEU A 362 18.82 -1.92 8.90
C LEU A 362 19.89 -2.95 9.28
N TYR A 363 19.84 -3.48 10.50
CA TYR A 363 20.77 -4.52 10.95
C TYR A 363 20.62 -5.79 10.12
N LYS A 364 19.39 -6.27 9.89
CA LYS A 364 19.12 -7.44 9.04
C LYS A 364 19.66 -7.27 7.62
N MET A 365 19.46 -6.10 7.00
CA MET A 365 20.00 -5.79 5.67
C MET A 365 21.53 -5.62 5.65
N ASN A 366 22.14 -5.26 6.78
CA ASN A 366 23.59 -5.18 6.92
C ASN A 366 24.22 -6.57 7.10
N GLU A 367 23.60 -7.45 7.88
CA GLU A 367 24.06 -8.84 8.07
C GLU A 367 24.03 -9.66 6.78
N THR A 368 23.07 -9.39 5.87
CA THR A 368 23.02 -10.01 4.54
C THR A 368 23.99 -9.37 3.54
N LEU A 369 24.82 -8.40 3.99
CA LEU A 369 25.76 -7.60 3.19
C LEU A 369 25.11 -6.74 2.10
N LEU A 370 23.79 -6.58 2.08
CA LEU A 370 23.09 -5.79 1.06
C LEU A 370 23.49 -4.31 1.13
N ILE A 371 23.39 -3.70 2.33
CA ILE A 371 23.74 -2.29 2.53
C ILE A 371 25.22 -2.01 2.22
N PRO A 372 26.20 -2.80 2.74
CA PRO A 372 27.61 -2.65 2.40
C PRO A 372 27.88 -2.71 0.88
N CYS A 373 27.25 -3.64 0.18
CA CYS A 373 27.38 -3.76 -1.28
C CYS A 373 26.89 -2.52 -2.01
N VAL A 374 25.74 -1.97 -1.60
CA VAL A 374 25.19 -0.75 -2.20
C VAL A 374 26.08 0.46 -1.93
N PHE A 375 26.65 0.60 -0.72
CA PHE A 375 27.60 1.67 -0.44
C PHE A 375 28.86 1.57 -1.30
N LEU A 376 29.38 0.36 -1.47
CA LEU A 376 30.54 0.08 -2.32
C LEU A 376 30.26 0.40 -3.80
N VAL A 377 29.08 0.02 -4.31
CA VAL A 377 28.61 0.42 -5.66
C VAL A 377 28.44 1.93 -5.76
N GLY A 378 27.78 2.56 -4.78
CA GLY A 378 27.54 4.00 -4.76
C GLY A 378 28.83 4.79 -4.79
N GLY A 379 29.84 4.37 -4.02
CA GLY A 379 31.19 4.92 -4.05
C GLY A 379 31.86 4.76 -5.43
N ALA A 380 31.80 3.57 -6.03
CA ALA A 380 32.37 3.33 -7.36
C ALA A 380 31.68 4.15 -8.47
N VAL A 381 30.36 4.27 -8.41
CA VAL A 381 29.57 5.12 -9.31
C VAL A 381 29.95 6.58 -9.12
N LEU A 382 30.04 7.07 -7.89
CA LEU A 382 30.44 8.44 -7.58
C LEU A 382 31.85 8.76 -8.11
N VAL A 383 32.84 7.91 -7.84
CA VAL A 383 34.22 8.07 -8.33
C VAL A 383 34.26 8.09 -9.86
N ASN A 384 33.55 7.18 -10.52
CA ASN A 384 33.50 7.15 -11.99
C ASN A 384 32.84 8.42 -12.56
N THR A 385 31.80 8.92 -11.90
CA THR A 385 31.08 10.13 -12.31
C THR A 385 31.95 11.37 -12.14
N LEU A 386 32.63 11.51 -10.99
CA LEU A 386 33.58 12.60 -10.73
C LEU A 386 34.76 12.58 -11.69
N THR A 387 35.30 11.40 -11.99
CA THR A 387 36.41 11.24 -12.94
C THR A 387 36.01 11.70 -14.34
N LYS A 388 34.80 11.31 -14.78
CA LYS A 388 34.24 11.73 -16.08
C LYS A 388 33.98 13.23 -16.15
N ILE A 389 33.42 13.80 -15.09
CA ILE A 389 33.21 15.24 -14.98
C ILE A 389 34.54 15.98 -15.05
N LYS A 390 35.56 15.53 -14.31
CA LYS A 390 36.91 16.11 -14.34
C LYS A 390 37.51 16.06 -15.74
N ASN A 391 37.44 14.92 -16.42
CA ASN A 391 37.97 14.77 -17.77
C ASN A 391 37.23 15.67 -18.77
N ASN A 392 35.90 15.74 -18.69
CA ASN A 392 35.10 16.64 -19.51
C ASN A 392 35.38 18.12 -19.22
N MET A 393 35.67 18.48 -17.96
CA MET A 393 36.09 19.85 -17.60
C MET A 393 37.47 20.19 -18.17
N ILE A 394 38.42 19.26 -18.14
CA ILE A 394 39.75 19.44 -18.74
C ILE A 394 39.61 19.60 -20.26
N GLN A 395 38.83 18.74 -20.91
CA GLN A 395 38.58 18.83 -22.35
C GLN A 395 37.92 20.16 -22.75
N ARG A 396 37.02 20.69 -21.92
CA ARG A 396 36.41 22.02 -22.11
C ARG A 396 37.41 23.18 -21.96
N LEU A 397 38.44 23.02 -21.14
CA LEU A 397 39.49 24.02 -20.97
C LEU A 397 40.47 24.02 -22.15
N ASP A 398 40.66 22.85 -22.79
CA ASP A 398 41.52 22.68 -23.96
C ASP A 398 40.83 23.04 -25.29
N GLU A 399 39.49 23.00 -25.38
CA GLU A 399 38.71 23.36 -26.58
C GLU A 399 38.51 24.89 -26.71
N GLU A 400 39.36 25.57 -27.49
CA GLU A 400 39.28 27.03 -27.78
C GLU A 400 38.14 27.47 -28.73
N SER A 401 37.40 26.54 -29.36
CA SER A 401 36.39 26.87 -30.39
C SER A 401 34.96 26.88 -29.84
N GLU A 402 34.24 27.99 -30.02
CA GLU A 402 32.89 28.25 -29.46
C GLU A 402 31.76 27.32 -29.98
N ALA A 403 31.97 26.56 -31.05
CA ALA A 403 30.85 25.98 -31.80
C ALA A 403 30.23 24.71 -31.19
N VAL A 404 30.94 23.92 -30.36
CA VAL A 404 30.38 22.71 -29.72
C VAL A 404 31.03 22.47 -28.35
N LYS A 405 30.61 23.22 -27.31
CA LYS A 405 31.00 22.89 -25.92
C LYS A 405 30.33 21.57 -25.52
N THR A 406 31.09 20.48 -25.50
CA THR A 406 30.65 19.17 -25.00
C THR A 406 29.94 19.30 -23.64
N SER A 407 28.73 18.77 -23.46
CA SER A 407 28.03 18.87 -22.16
C SER A 407 28.87 18.21 -21.05
N LEU A 408 28.98 18.88 -19.91
CA LEU A 408 29.73 18.41 -18.74
C LEU A 408 29.28 17.00 -18.32
N TRP A 409 28.00 16.68 -18.56
CA TRP A 409 27.34 15.44 -18.18
C TRP A 409 27.21 14.40 -19.30
N SER A 410 27.69 14.71 -20.52
CA SER A 410 27.50 13.87 -21.73
C SER A 410 28.00 12.43 -21.63
N SER A 411 28.93 12.15 -20.72
CA SER A 411 29.55 10.82 -20.56
C SER A 411 28.98 9.99 -19.40
N VAL A 412 28.07 10.56 -18.61
CA VAL A 412 27.44 9.90 -17.45
C VAL A 412 26.27 9.03 -17.93
N ASP A 413 26.11 7.84 -17.35
CA ASP A 413 24.98 6.96 -17.71
C ASP A 413 23.70 7.49 -17.03
N PRO A 414 22.73 8.00 -17.81
CA PRO A 414 21.56 8.64 -17.23
C PRO A 414 20.64 7.61 -16.54
N GLY A 415 20.63 6.35 -16.98
CA GLY A 415 19.83 5.30 -16.34
C GLY A 415 20.31 4.94 -14.93
N VAL A 416 21.63 4.98 -14.69
CA VAL A 416 22.22 4.74 -13.37
C VAL A 416 21.96 5.91 -12.42
N MET A 417 22.03 7.15 -12.93
CA MET A 417 21.68 8.34 -12.15
C MET A 417 20.20 8.34 -11.74
N PHE A 418 19.30 7.99 -12.66
CA PHE A 418 17.87 7.85 -12.35
C PHE A 418 17.63 6.83 -11.22
N ASN A 419 18.18 5.61 -11.35
CA ASN A 419 17.99 4.57 -10.33
C ASN A 419 18.66 4.92 -8.98
N GLY A 420 19.77 5.66 -9.00
CA GLY A 420 20.41 6.18 -7.78
C GLY A 420 19.58 7.28 -7.10
N ALA A 421 19.00 8.19 -7.89
CA ALA A 421 18.09 9.23 -7.37
C ALA A 421 16.80 8.61 -6.80
N MET A 422 16.23 7.62 -7.48
CA MET A 422 15.08 6.85 -6.98
C MET A 422 15.42 6.13 -5.67
N LEU A 423 16.61 5.54 -5.54
CA LEU A 423 17.05 4.94 -4.29
C LEU A 423 17.10 5.96 -3.15
N ALA A 424 17.60 7.17 -3.39
CA ALA A 424 17.66 8.23 -2.38
C ALA A 424 16.25 8.66 -1.93
N VAL A 425 15.31 8.81 -2.86
CA VAL A 425 13.91 9.16 -2.54
C VAL A 425 13.25 8.03 -1.74
N TYR A 426 13.40 6.77 -2.16
CA TYR A 426 12.86 5.64 -1.42
C TYR A 426 13.51 5.45 -0.04
N ALA A 427 14.80 5.76 0.11
CA ALA A 427 15.46 5.75 1.41
C ALA A 427 14.90 6.83 2.35
N LEU A 428 14.67 8.04 1.84
CA LEU A 428 14.03 9.11 2.60
C LEU A 428 12.61 8.69 3.02
N MET A 429 11.80 8.19 2.09
CA MET A 429 10.43 7.74 2.36
C MET A 429 10.39 6.60 3.39
N ALA A 430 11.23 5.58 3.24
CA ALA A 430 11.31 4.46 4.17
C ALA A 430 11.83 4.87 5.55
N GLY A 431 12.74 5.85 5.62
CA GLY A 431 13.18 6.44 6.88
C GLY A 431 12.03 7.06 7.67
N LEU A 432 11.10 7.73 6.99
CA LEU A 432 9.96 8.40 7.62
C LEU A 432 8.81 7.47 8.01
N ILE A 433 8.54 6.46 7.17
CA ILE A 433 7.41 5.54 7.33
C ILE A 433 7.91 4.11 7.11
N MET A 434 7.82 3.31 8.16
CA MET A 434 8.23 1.91 8.21
C MET A 434 7.69 1.06 7.06
N ARG A 435 6.38 1.20 6.79
CA ARG A 435 5.69 0.48 5.71
C ARG A 435 6.34 0.68 4.34
N LEU A 436 6.98 1.84 4.08
CA LEU A 436 7.58 2.17 2.78
C LEU A 436 8.94 1.52 2.53
N LYS A 437 9.50 0.75 3.49
CA LYS A 437 10.69 -0.07 3.27
C LYS A 437 10.54 -1.08 2.13
N LEU A 438 9.29 -1.43 1.78
CA LEU A 438 8.96 -2.29 0.65
C LEU A 438 9.43 -1.74 -0.72
N PHE A 439 9.63 -0.42 -0.85
CA PHE A 439 10.22 0.17 -2.05
C PHE A 439 11.75 0.26 -1.96
N LEU A 440 12.27 0.51 -0.75
CA LEU A 440 13.70 0.64 -0.50
C LEU A 440 14.45 -0.67 -0.74
N THR A 441 14.03 -1.77 -0.11
CA THR A 441 14.77 -3.04 -0.14
C THR A 441 14.92 -3.60 -1.56
N PRO A 442 13.88 -3.63 -2.42
CA PRO A 442 14.03 -4.09 -3.79
C PRO A 442 14.90 -3.15 -4.64
N GLN A 443 14.81 -1.83 -4.44
CA GLN A 443 15.67 -0.88 -5.14
C GLN A 443 17.15 -1.04 -4.73
N LEU A 444 17.45 -1.35 -3.46
CA LEU A 444 18.79 -1.73 -3.01
C LEU A 444 19.29 -2.99 -3.74
N CYS A 445 18.44 -4.00 -3.92
CA CYS A 445 18.76 -5.22 -4.67
C CYS A 445 19.05 -4.93 -6.14
N VAL A 446 18.31 -4.00 -6.76
CA VAL A 446 18.53 -3.57 -8.15
C VAL A 446 19.86 -2.83 -8.27
N VAL A 447 20.17 -1.88 -7.39
CA VAL A 447 21.44 -1.14 -7.42
C VAL A 447 22.64 -2.07 -7.19
N THR A 448 22.46 -3.14 -6.41
CA THR A 448 23.49 -4.17 -6.19
C THR A 448 23.88 -4.89 -7.50
N SER A 449 23.01 -4.95 -8.52
CA SER A 449 23.34 -5.51 -9.83
C SER A 449 24.56 -4.85 -10.50
N LEU A 450 24.84 -3.58 -10.18
CA LEU A 450 25.99 -2.85 -10.71
C LEU A 450 27.34 -3.43 -10.25
N LEU A 451 27.38 -4.30 -9.23
CA LEU A 451 28.57 -5.10 -8.91
C LEU A 451 29.00 -5.99 -10.08
N ALA A 452 28.05 -6.50 -10.86
CA ALA A 452 28.34 -7.28 -12.06
C ALA A 452 28.85 -6.42 -13.23
N CYS A 453 28.67 -5.10 -13.17
CA CYS A 453 29.01 -4.20 -14.27
C CYS A 453 30.50 -3.82 -14.26
N LYS A 454 31.30 -4.41 -15.16
CA LYS A 454 32.75 -4.13 -15.29
C LYS A 454 33.08 -2.64 -15.51
N LYS A 455 32.15 -1.85 -16.06
CA LYS A 455 32.33 -0.42 -16.36
C LYS A 455 32.76 0.42 -15.15
N TYR A 456 32.38 0.02 -13.94
CA TYR A 456 32.66 0.73 -12.70
C TYR A 456 33.89 0.19 -11.96
N TRP A 457 34.37 -1.00 -12.32
CA TRP A 457 35.47 -1.71 -11.65
C TRP A 457 36.74 -1.73 -12.50
N LYS A 458 37.18 -0.56 -12.98
CA LYS A 458 38.35 -0.44 -13.87
C LYS A 458 39.68 -0.89 -13.22
N ILE A 459 39.75 -0.95 -11.89
CA ILE A 459 40.90 -1.45 -11.13
C ILE A 459 41.12 -2.95 -11.38
N ILE A 460 40.06 -3.69 -11.74
CA ILE A 460 40.11 -5.14 -11.98
C ILE A 460 40.14 -5.38 -13.50
N GLU A 461 41.35 -5.51 -14.05
CA GLU A 461 41.53 -5.65 -15.50
C GLU A 461 41.03 -7.02 -16.02
N ARG A 462 41.25 -8.10 -15.26
CA ARG A 462 40.89 -9.47 -15.66
C ARG A 462 39.44 -9.82 -15.28
N LYS A 463 38.67 -10.30 -16.26
CA LYS A 463 37.26 -10.72 -16.07
C LYS A 463 37.13 -11.88 -15.07
N GLU A 464 38.08 -12.80 -15.09
CA GLU A 464 38.08 -13.97 -14.19
C GLU A 464 38.23 -13.58 -12.73
N ILE A 465 39.08 -12.58 -12.44
CA ILE A 465 39.29 -12.06 -11.08
C ILE A 465 38.02 -11.33 -10.60
N HIS A 466 37.39 -10.54 -11.47
CA HIS A 466 36.11 -9.88 -11.15
C HIS A 466 35.02 -10.90 -10.81
N LEU A 467 34.90 -11.96 -11.60
CA LEU A 467 33.95 -13.02 -11.37
C LEU A 467 34.24 -13.80 -10.08
N ALA A 468 35.51 -14.09 -9.79
CA ALA A 468 35.92 -14.75 -8.55
C ALA A 468 35.59 -13.91 -7.31
N ILE A 469 35.83 -12.60 -7.34
CA ILE A 469 35.45 -11.67 -6.26
C ILE A 469 33.94 -11.66 -6.06
N LEU A 470 33.17 -11.60 -7.14
CA LEU A 470 31.71 -11.63 -7.08
C LEU A 470 31.22 -12.97 -6.51
N ALA A 471 31.84 -14.10 -6.87
CA ALA A 471 31.51 -15.40 -6.33
C ALA A 471 31.79 -15.52 -4.82
N VAL A 472 32.91 -14.97 -4.35
CA VAL A 472 33.24 -14.92 -2.91
C VAL A 472 32.23 -14.05 -2.15
N LEU A 473 31.88 -12.89 -2.71
CA LEU A 473 30.91 -11.98 -2.12
C LEU A 473 29.52 -12.64 -2.02
N VAL A 474 29.04 -13.25 -3.10
CA VAL A 474 27.77 -13.99 -3.11
C VAL A 474 27.80 -15.15 -2.11
N SER A 475 28.93 -15.87 -2.00
CA SER A 475 29.08 -16.94 -1.02
C SER A 475 28.94 -16.43 0.41
N GLY A 476 29.50 -15.26 0.73
CA GLY A 476 29.30 -14.59 2.02
C GLY A 476 27.83 -14.23 2.28
N MET A 477 27.14 -13.68 1.27
CA MET A 477 25.70 -13.36 1.36
C MET A 477 24.84 -14.62 1.59
N CYS A 478 25.21 -15.75 0.97
CA CYS A 478 24.48 -17.02 1.09
C CYS A 478 24.41 -17.53 2.52
N VAL A 479 25.46 -17.36 3.33
CA VAL A 479 25.52 -17.91 4.70
C VAL A 479 24.36 -17.38 5.55
N ARG A 480 24.21 -16.04 5.60
CA ARG A 480 23.11 -15.43 6.36
C ARG A 480 21.79 -15.48 5.61
N GLY A 481 21.82 -15.33 4.28
CA GLY A 481 20.63 -15.36 3.44
C GLY A 481 19.86 -16.69 3.53
N ILE A 482 20.56 -17.82 3.46
CA ILE A 482 19.94 -19.15 3.61
C ILE A 482 19.40 -19.34 5.03
N LYS A 483 20.12 -18.86 6.05
CA LYS A 483 19.64 -18.91 7.44
C LYS A 483 18.32 -18.15 7.60
N ASN A 484 18.20 -16.95 7.03
CA ASN A 484 16.96 -16.17 7.05
C ASN A 484 15.79 -16.90 6.35
N ILE A 485 16.04 -17.51 5.19
CA ILE A 485 15.01 -18.28 4.46
C ILE A 485 14.57 -19.50 5.28
N ASN A 486 15.52 -20.20 5.90
CA ASN A 486 15.22 -21.36 6.75
C ASN A 486 14.42 -20.95 7.98
N GLU A 487 14.81 -19.87 8.67
CA GLU A 487 14.06 -19.30 9.80
C GLU A 487 12.62 -18.99 9.37
N GLN A 488 12.42 -18.30 8.24
CA GLN A 488 11.08 -17.97 7.72
C GLN A 488 10.25 -19.18 7.32
N ARG A 489 10.87 -20.23 6.77
CA ARG A 489 10.17 -21.47 6.41
C ARG A 489 9.86 -22.35 7.62
N SER A 490 10.66 -22.23 8.68
CA SER A 490 10.49 -23.00 9.92
C SER A 490 9.36 -22.49 10.82
N ILE A 491 8.80 -21.32 10.52
CA ILE A 491 7.61 -20.81 11.19
C ILE A 491 6.45 -21.72 10.78
N VAL A 492 6.06 -22.60 11.71
CA VAL A 492 4.88 -23.45 11.61
C VAL A 492 3.90 -22.95 12.65
N GLY A 493 2.80 -22.36 12.17
CA GLY A 493 1.73 -21.82 12.99
C GLY A 493 0.39 -22.40 12.57
N GLU A 494 -0.59 -22.25 13.45
CA GLU A 494 -1.98 -22.63 13.19
C GLU A 494 -2.88 -21.45 13.56
N TYR A 495 -3.73 -21.03 12.65
CA TYR A 495 -4.68 -19.97 12.94
C TYR A 495 -5.82 -20.50 13.81
N SER A 496 -6.02 -19.91 14.98
CA SER A 496 -7.16 -20.20 15.84
C SER A 496 -7.68 -18.91 16.48
N ASN A 497 -8.99 -18.67 16.38
CA ASN A 497 -9.67 -17.54 17.00
C ASN A 497 -11.15 -17.90 17.21
N PRO A 498 -11.45 -18.81 18.16
CA PRO A 498 -12.80 -19.28 18.42
C PRO A 498 -13.74 -18.16 18.90
N GLU A 499 -13.22 -17.13 19.58
CA GLU A 499 -14.02 -16.02 20.09
C GLU A 499 -14.56 -15.13 18.97
N LEU A 500 -13.80 -14.96 17.88
CA LEU A 500 -14.30 -14.27 16.70
C LEU A 500 -15.28 -15.13 15.89
N GLU A 501 -15.06 -16.44 15.86
CA GLU A 501 -15.96 -17.40 15.21
C GLU A 501 -17.35 -17.36 15.86
N GLU A 502 -17.39 -17.48 17.19
CA GLU A 502 -18.63 -17.42 17.99
C GLU A 502 -19.38 -16.10 17.78
N LEU A 503 -18.66 -14.97 17.72
CA LEU A 503 -19.26 -13.67 17.42
C LEU A 503 -19.91 -13.67 16.04
N ILE A 504 -19.23 -14.20 15.02
CA ILE A 504 -19.73 -14.22 13.64
C ILE A 504 -20.94 -15.15 13.52
N GLU A 505 -20.88 -16.34 14.13
CA GLU A 505 -21.98 -17.30 14.17
C GLU A 505 -23.21 -16.70 14.87
N TRP A 506 -23.02 -15.99 15.99
CA TRP A 506 -24.09 -15.28 16.68
C TRP A 506 -24.70 -14.19 15.78
N VAL A 507 -23.88 -13.39 15.08
CA VAL A 507 -24.40 -12.38 14.15
C VAL A 507 -25.23 -13.01 13.03
N GLN A 508 -24.80 -14.15 12.48
CA GLN A 508 -25.52 -14.82 11.40
C GLN A 508 -26.85 -15.44 11.87
N SER A 509 -26.90 -15.98 13.09
CA SER A 509 -28.05 -16.73 13.62
C SER A 509 -29.08 -15.84 14.31
N GLU A 510 -28.65 -14.86 15.12
CA GLU A 510 -29.53 -14.10 16.02
C GLU A 510 -29.86 -12.70 15.51
N THR A 511 -29.20 -12.21 14.45
CA THR A 511 -29.41 -10.84 13.94
C THR A 511 -29.99 -10.80 12.53
N HIS A 512 -30.89 -9.83 12.31
CA HIS A 512 -31.52 -9.58 11.02
C HIS A 512 -30.50 -9.18 9.94
N GLU A 513 -30.80 -9.45 8.66
CA GLU A 513 -29.90 -9.15 7.54
C GLU A 513 -29.56 -7.66 7.39
N ASP A 514 -30.53 -6.79 7.67
CA ASP A 514 -30.37 -5.33 7.65
C ASP A 514 -29.77 -4.75 8.94
N ALA A 515 -29.32 -5.58 9.89
CA ALA A 515 -28.75 -5.10 11.14
C ALA A 515 -27.42 -4.37 10.92
N VAL A 516 -27.33 -3.13 11.41
CA VAL A 516 -26.17 -2.25 11.19
C VAL A 516 -25.18 -2.35 12.35
N PHE A 517 -23.92 -2.63 12.05
CA PHE A 517 -22.83 -2.78 13.02
C PHE A 517 -21.82 -1.63 12.99
N ALA A 518 -21.28 -1.29 14.15
CA ALA A 518 -20.15 -0.37 14.31
C ALA A 518 -19.15 -0.87 15.36
N GLY A 519 -17.88 -0.50 15.25
CA GLY A 519 -16.85 -0.90 16.22
C GLY A 519 -15.43 -0.73 15.68
N PRO A 520 -14.44 -1.46 16.23
CA PRO A 520 -13.08 -1.44 15.71
C PRO A 520 -13.03 -1.81 14.23
N MET A 521 -12.32 -1.01 13.42
CA MET A 521 -12.29 -1.17 11.96
C MET A 521 -11.88 -2.58 11.49
N SER A 522 -10.91 -3.19 12.18
CA SER A 522 -10.42 -4.55 11.88
C SER A 522 -11.53 -5.59 11.98
N THR A 523 -12.36 -5.48 13.02
CA THR A 523 -13.46 -6.40 13.31
C THR A 523 -14.63 -6.16 12.36
N MET A 524 -14.91 -4.89 12.02
CA MET A 524 -15.96 -4.54 11.06
C MET A 524 -15.69 -5.10 9.66
N ALA A 525 -14.43 -5.10 9.20
CA ALA A 525 -14.07 -5.71 7.92
C ALA A 525 -14.33 -7.22 7.89
N ASN A 526 -13.99 -7.94 8.97
CA ASN A 526 -14.25 -9.38 9.09
C ASN A 526 -15.75 -9.69 9.17
N LEU A 527 -16.51 -8.88 9.91
CA LEU A 527 -17.97 -9.01 9.99
C LEU A 527 -18.60 -8.80 8.62
N LEU A 528 -18.26 -7.72 7.90
CA LEU A 528 -18.78 -7.47 6.55
C LEU A 528 -18.47 -8.65 5.60
N LEU A 529 -17.23 -9.14 5.62
CA LEU A 529 -16.82 -10.26 4.78
C LEU A 529 -17.64 -11.54 5.05
N SER A 530 -17.79 -11.89 6.33
CA SER A 530 -18.33 -13.19 6.75
C SER A 530 -19.86 -13.20 6.79
N THR A 531 -20.49 -12.09 7.18
CA THR A 531 -21.95 -12.02 7.43
C THR A 531 -22.72 -11.17 6.42
N GLN A 532 -22.02 -10.35 5.61
CA GLN A 532 -22.62 -9.40 4.66
C GLN A 532 -23.60 -8.42 5.34
N ARG A 533 -23.45 -8.20 6.65
CA ARG A 533 -24.25 -7.21 7.39
C ARG A 533 -23.70 -5.80 7.11
N PRO A 534 -24.58 -4.78 7.01
CA PRO A 534 -24.14 -3.41 6.84
C PRO A 534 -23.25 -2.93 8.00
N ILE A 535 -22.16 -2.23 7.66
CA ILE A 535 -21.24 -1.61 8.62
C ILE A 535 -21.17 -0.10 8.43
N VAL A 536 -20.87 0.61 9.52
CA VAL A 536 -20.82 2.08 9.54
C VAL A 536 -19.42 2.63 9.26
N ASN A 537 -18.38 1.89 9.67
CA ASN A 537 -16.98 2.29 9.59
C ASN A 537 -16.08 1.10 9.23
N HIS A 538 -14.98 1.37 8.51
CA HIS A 538 -14.09 0.34 7.97
C HIS A 538 -12.62 0.81 7.92
N PRO A 539 -11.65 -0.09 7.66
CA PRO A 539 -10.20 0.21 7.72
C PRO A 539 -9.68 1.25 6.74
N HIS A 540 -10.33 1.40 5.59
CA HIS A 540 -9.92 2.36 4.54
C HIS A 540 -10.25 3.81 4.93
N TYR A 541 -9.35 4.44 5.68
CA TYR A 541 -9.50 5.70 6.41
C TYR A 541 -9.12 6.99 5.65
N GLU A 542 -9.06 6.94 4.32
CA GLU A 542 -8.50 8.02 3.51
C GLU A 542 -9.48 9.19 3.31
N HIS A 543 -10.77 8.89 3.17
CA HIS A 543 -11.82 9.88 2.90
C HIS A 543 -12.24 10.65 4.17
N ALA A 544 -12.35 11.98 4.07
CA ALA A 544 -12.65 12.85 5.21
C ALA A 544 -13.97 12.49 5.92
N GLY A 545 -15.04 12.22 5.16
CA GLY A 545 -16.34 11.85 5.74
C GLY A 545 -16.27 10.57 6.57
N LEU A 546 -15.47 9.58 6.15
CA LEU A 546 -15.30 8.35 6.92
C LEU A 546 -14.46 8.57 8.17
N ARG A 547 -13.45 9.45 8.10
CA ARG A 547 -12.65 9.83 9.28
C ARG A 547 -13.53 10.40 10.38
N GLU A 548 -14.44 11.29 10.03
CA GLU A 548 -15.42 11.88 10.96
C GLU A 548 -16.38 10.82 11.52
N ARG A 549 -16.94 9.97 10.67
CA ARG A 549 -17.86 8.89 11.07
C ARG A 549 -17.18 7.94 12.05
N THR A 550 -15.97 7.52 11.75
CA THR A 550 -15.20 6.66 12.65
C THR A 550 -14.85 7.37 13.95
N LYS A 551 -14.48 8.66 13.92
CA LYS A 551 -14.24 9.45 15.14
C LYS A 551 -15.49 9.47 16.04
N LYS A 552 -16.68 9.58 15.45
CA LYS A 552 -17.96 9.46 16.18
C LYS A 552 -18.14 8.07 16.79
N VAL A 553 -17.89 6.99 16.04
CA VAL A 553 -17.95 5.61 16.57
C VAL A 553 -16.94 5.40 17.71
N TYR A 554 -15.71 5.89 17.54
CA TYR A 554 -14.62 5.71 18.51
C TYR A 554 -14.81 6.57 19.76
N SER A 555 -15.80 7.47 19.79
CA SER A 555 -16.17 8.21 21.00
C SER A 555 -16.59 7.28 22.15
N ILE A 556 -16.96 6.03 21.86
CA ILE A 556 -17.21 5.01 22.90
C ILE A 556 -15.97 4.67 23.74
N PHE A 557 -14.78 4.84 23.18
CA PHE A 557 -13.50 4.65 23.87
C PHE A 557 -13.05 5.88 24.67
N SER A 558 -13.79 6.98 24.60
CA SER A 558 -13.49 8.23 25.30
C SER A 558 -13.96 8.21 26.78
N ARG A 559 -13.86 9.36 27.44
CA ARG A 559 -14.41 9.64 28.78
C ARG A 559 -15.75 10.40 28.76
N ARG A 560 -16.43 10.43 27.61
CA ARG A 560 -17.78 11.03 27.48
C ARG A 560 -18.84 10.24 28.26
N SER A 561 -20.00 10.86 28.49
CA SER A 561 -21.14 10.17 29.11
C SER A 561 -21.73 9.14 28.15
N ALA A 562 -22.26 8.05 28.71
CA ALA A 562 -22.86 6.97 27.93
C ALA A 562 -24.05 7.46 27.09
N GLU A 563 -24.84 8.40 27.62
CA GLU A 563 -25.98 9.02 26.94
C GLU A 563 -25.56 9.80 25.69
N SER A 564 -24.50 10.61 25.76
CA SER A 564 -24.01 11.38 24.61
C SER A 564 -23.48 10.47 23.49
N VAL A 565 -22.80 9.39 23.86
CA VAL A 565 -22.33 8.38 22.90
C VAL A 565 -23.51 7.63 22.28
N TYR A 566 -24.52 7.27 23.09
CA TYR A 566 -25.76 6.64 22.63
C TYR A 566 -26.51 7.51 21.61
N GLU A 567 -26.69 8.80 21.88
CA GLU A 567 -27.33 9.71 20.92
C GLU A 567 -26.54 9.84 19.61
N THR A 568 -25.21 9.88 19.71
CA THR A 568 -24.32 9.92 18.55
C THR A 568 -24.48 8.66 17.68
N LEU A 569 -24.43 7.47 18.28
CA LEU A 569 -24.61 6.19 17.57
C LEU A 569 -26.03 6.05 16.99
N LEU A 570 -27.05 6.50 17.72
CA LEU A 570 -28.43 6.49 17.25
C LEU A 570 -28.62 7.40 16.03
N SER A 571 -27.99 8.58 16.01
CA SER A 571 -28.01 9.50 14.85
C SER A 571 -27.39 8.89 13.58
N MET A 572 -26.46 7.95 13.76
CA MET A 572 -25.80 7.22 12.67
C MET A 572 -26.56 5.95 12.26
N LYS A 573 -27.73 5.69 12.87
CA LYS A 573 -28.58 4.50 12.64
C LYS A 573 -27.86 3.18 12.94
N VAL A 574 -26.96 3.17 13.92
CA VAL A 574 -26.29 1.95 14.39
C VAL A 574 -27.27 1.11 15.21
N ASN A 575 -27.38 -0.19 14.93
CA ASN A 575 -28.16 -1.12 15.76
C ASN A 575 -27.31 -1.82 16.81
N TYR A 576 -26.08 -2.20 16.45
CA TYR A 576 -25.18 -2.95 17.31
C TYR A 576 -23.78 -2.35 17.31
N VAL A 577 -23.18 -2.25 18.49
CA VAL A 577 -21.79 -1.84 18.66
C VAL A 577 -20.97 -2.99 19.23
N VAL A 578 -19.89 -3.33 18.54
CA VAL A 578 -18.95 -4.36 18.95
C VAL A 578 -17.81 -3.71 19.72
N LEU A 579 -17.58 -4.17 20.95
CA LEU A 579 -16.44 -3.81 21.78
C LEU A 579 -15.45 -4.96 21.82
N GLU A 580 -14.17 -4.63 21.79
CA GLU A 580 -13.06 -5.58 21.90
C GLU A 580 -12.20 -5.22 23.11
N GLU A 581 -11.81 -6.22 23.90
CA GLU A 581 -11.05 -6.05 25.14
C GLU A 581 -9.73 -5.28 24.91
N SER A 582 -9.05 -5.58 23.80
CA SER A 582 -7.75 -4.99 23.44
C SER A 582 -7.80 -3.46 23.32
N TRP A 583 -8.92 -2.92 22.81
CA TRP A 583 -9.13 -1.48 22.64
C TRP A 583 -9.68 -0.81 23.90
N CYS A 584 -10.45 -1.53 24.74
CA CYS A 584 -10.98 -0.98 25.98
C CYS A 584 -9.93 -0.91 27.10
N ILE A 585 -9.08 -1.94 27.25
CA ILE A 585 -8.29 -2.17 28.48
C ILE A 585 -6.79 -2.12 28.20
N ARG A 586 -6.33 -2.69 27.08
CA ARG A 586 -4.90 -2.88 26.83
C ARG A 586 -4.24 -1.57 26.43
N LYS A 587 -3.12 -1.23 27.07
CA LYS A 587 -2.27 -0.11 26.69
C LYS A 587 -1.06 -0.63 25.92
N SER A 588 -0.93 -0.27 24.64
CA SER A 588 0.21 -0.70 23.81
C SER A 588 1.49 0.07 24.18
N ARG A 589 1.41 1.40 24.28
CA ARG A 589 2.51 2.30 24.67
C ARG A 589 1.96 3.43 25.55
N PRO A 590 2.76 4.01 26.48
CA PRO A 590 2.32 5.17 27.27
C PRO A 590 1.98 6.34 26.34
N GLY A 591 0.77 6.90 26.46
CA GLY A 591 0.28 7.99 25.60
C GLY A 591 -0.37 7.53 24.28
N CYS A 592 -0.42 6.22 24.03
CA CYS A 592 -1.03 5.63 22.83
C CYS A 592 -2.21 4.69 23.16
N GLY A 593 -2.70 4.68 24.41
CA GLY A 593 -3.99 4.07 24.69
C GLY A 593 -5.11 4.88 24.02
N MET A 594 -6.18 4.23 23.57
CA MET A 594 -7.29 4.95 22.94
C MET A 594 -7.88 6.06 23.85
N VAL A 595 -7.91 5.81 25.16
CA VAL A 595 -8.30 6.83 26.16
C VAL A 595 -7.32 8.02 26.18
N ASP A 596 -6.01 7.76 26.07
CA ASP A 596 -4.99 8.80 26.07
C ASP A 596 -5.09 9.68 24.80
N VAL A 597 -5.39 9.07 23.65
CA VAL A 597 -5.65 9.78 22.39
C VAL A 597 -6.86 10.72 22.51
N TRP A 598 -7.94 10.24 23.13
CA TRP A 598 -9.11 11.08 23.42
C TRP A 598 -8.83 12.15 24.48
N ASP A 599 -7.94 11.92 25.43
CA ASP A 599 -7.57 12.91 26.45
C ASP A 599 -6.80 14.11 25.85
N VAL A 600 -6.13 13.94 24.70
CA VAL A 600 -5.50 15.04 23.93
C VAL A 600 -6.55 15.85 23.17
N GLU A 601 -7.51 15.18 22.54
CA GLU A 601 -8.60 15.82 21.79
C GLU A 601 -9.58 16.55 22.73
N GLU A 602 -9.87 15.95 23.89
CA GLU A 602 -10.85 16.44 24.88
C GLU A 602 -10.26 16.59 26.27
N PRO A 603 -9.36 17.57 26.49
CA PRO A 603 -8.68 17.75 27.77
C PRO A 603 -9.66 18.02 28.94
N GLN A 604 -10.85 18.54 28.64
CA GLN A 604 -11.90 18.82 29.62
C GLN A 604 -12.44 17.55 30.31
N ASN A 605 -12.43 16.41 29.61
CA ASN A 605 -13.01 15.16 30.12
C ASN A 605 -11.99 14.27 30.84
N ARG A 606 -10.72 14.68 30.94
CA ARG A 606 -9.61 13.89 31.50
C ARG A 606 -9.85 13.40 32.94
N HIS A 607 -10.64 14.14 33.72
CA HIS A 607 -10.97 13.81 35.11
C HIS A 607 -12.07 12.75 35.26
N LYS A 608 -12.82 12.43 34.21
CA LYS A 608 -13.92 11.46 34.25
C LYS A 608 -13.41 10.02 34.10
N PRO A 609 -14.11 9.00 34.61
CA PRO A 609 -13.74 7.61 34.37
C PRO A 609 -13.95 7.23 32.89
N SER A 610 -13.11 6.32 32.37
CA SER A 610 -13.23 5.78 31.01
C SER A 610 -14.54 5.03 30.79
N LEU A 611 -15.19 5.24 29.64
CA LEU A 611 -16.48 4.65 29.33
C LEU A 611 -16.39 3.17 28.92
N CYS A 612 -15.46 2.82 28.01
CA CYS A 612 -15.33 1.46 27.46
C CYS A 612 -15.25 0.36 28.53
N PRO A 613 -14.36 0.45 29.55
CA PRO A 613 -14.28 -0.60 30.57
C PRO A 613 -15.55 -0.72 31.43
N ARG A 614 -16.30 0.38 31.60
CA ARG A 614 -17.59 0.36 32.32
C ARG A 614 -18.66 -0.37 31.52
N LEU A 615 -18.72 -0.12 30.21
CA LEU A 615 -19.66 -0.82 29.32
C LEU A 615 -19.30 -2.31 29.16
N PHE A 616 -18.00 -2.61 29.15
CA PHE A 616 -17.47 -3.96 29.02
C PHE A 616 -17.75 -4.82 30.28
N HIS A 617 -17.44 -4.34 31.49
CA HIS A 617 -17.57 -5.16 32.73
C HIS A 617 -18.77 -4.83 33.63
N ARG A 618 -19.27 -3.59 33.64
CA ARG A 618 -20.28 -3.13 34.61
C ARG A 618 -21.66 -2.97 33.95
N SER A 619 -22.24 -1.78 34.05
CA SER A 619 -23.58 -1.45 33.56
C SER A 619 -23.54 -1.06 32.07
N PRO A 620 -24.27 -1.75 31.19
CA PRO A 620 -24.33 -1.39 29.78
C PRO A 620 -25.27 -0.20 29.49
N ALA A 621 -26.08 0.26 30.45
CA ALA A 621 -27.05 1.35 30.25
C ALA A 621 -26.39 2.63 29.67
N PRO A 622 -27.01 3.29 28.67
CA PRO A 622 -28.34 3.05 28.08
C PRO A 622 -28.39 1.93 27.00
N PHE A 623 -27.30 1.22 26.76
CA PHE A 623 -27.24 0.10 25.83
C PHE A 623 -27.72 -1.21 26.49
N HIS A 624 -28.12 -2.18 25.66
CA HIS A 624 -28.43 -3.53 26.10
C HIS A 624 -27.33 -4.50 25.66
N ARG A 625 -26.74 -5.24 26.61
CA ARG A 625 -25.78 -6.29 26.26
C ARG A 625 -26.53 -7.49 25.70
N VAL A 626 -26.21 -7.89 24.48
CA VAL A 626 -26.88 -8.98 23.76
C VAL A 626 -25.96 -10.18 23.50
N PHE A 627 -24.65 -9.95 23.47
CA PHE A 627 -23.64 -10.99 23.34
C PHE A 627 -22.40 -10.61 24.14
N ALA A 628 -21.73 -11.60 24.71
CA ALA A 628 -20.45 -11.43 25.38
C ALA A 628 -19.67 -12.75 25.40
N ASN A 629 -18.40 -12.68 25.04
CA ASN A 629 -17.42 -13.72 25.27
C ASN A 629 -16.14 -13.11 25.85
N ASP A 630 -15.05 -13.88 25.91
CA ASP A 630 -13.82 -13.47 26.60
C ASP A 630 -13.16 -12.23 25.96
N ILE A 631 -13.32 -12.04 24.65
CA ILE A 631 -12.66 -10.95 23.89
C ILE A 631 -13.65 -9.87 23.44
N PHE A 632 -14.88 -10.24 23.11
CA PHE A 632 -15.88 -9.38 22.47
C PHE A 632 -17.14 -9.21 23.31
N VAL A 633 -17.68 -8.00 23.29
CA VAL A 633 -19.00 -7.69 23.86
C VAL A 633 -19.81 -6.92 22.82
N VAL A 634 -21.02 -7.36 22.52
CA VAL A 634 -21.94 -6.66 21.62
C VAL A 634 -23.02 -5.96 22.42
N LEU A 635 -23.16 -4.67 22.15
CA LEU A 635 -24.15 -3.80 22.76
C LEU A 635 -25.18 -3.40 21.70
N GLN A 636 -26.44 -3.70 21.95
CA GLN A 636 -27.56 -3.21 21.17
C GLN A 636 -27.86 -1.76 21.55
N VAL A 637 -28.05 -0.93 20.52
CA VAL A 637 -28.51 0.45 20.60
C VAL A 637 -30.03 0.43 20.41
N PRO A 638 -30.84 0.42 21.48
CA PRO A 638 -32.30 0.41 21.34
C PRO A 638 -32.76 1.65 20.57
N SER A 639 -33.83 1.51 19.79
CA SER A 639 -34.51 2.70 19.26
C SER A 639 -35.23 3.42 20.40
N ARG A 640 -35.41 4.75 20.31
CA ARG A 640 -36.14 5.54 21.32
C ARG A 640 -37.60 5.08 21.55
N TYR A 641 -38.11 4.14 20.75
CA TYR A 641 -39.51 3.69 20.74
C TYR A 641 -39.69 2.21 21.13
N VAL A 642 -38.85 1.66 22.01
CA VAL A 642 -39.20 0.38 22.65
C VAL A 642 -40.03 0.67 23.90
N GLU A 643 -41.35 0.78 23.73
CA GLU A 643 -42.27 0.60 24.86
C GLU A 643 -42.04 -0.81 25.41
N ILE A 644 -41.50 -0.90 26.62
CA ILE A 644 -41.45 -2.17 27.35
C ILE A 644 -42.91 -2.48 27.72
N PRO A 645 -43.54 -3.55 27.18
CA PRO A 645 -44.88 -3.91 27.62
C PRO A 645 -44.79 -4.21 29.13
N PRO A 646 -45.68 -3.64 29.97
CA PRO A 646 -45.66 -3.89 31.39
C PRO A 646 -45.77 -5.40 31.65
N PRO A 647 -45.08 -5.94 32.67
CA PRO A 647 -45.14 -7.35 32.99
C PRO A 647 -46.60 -7.75 33.16
N ARG A 648 -47.04 -8.78 32.42
CA ARG A 648 -48.35 -9.40 32.63
C ARG A 648 -48.35 -10.00 34.02
N TYR A 649 -48.90 -9.28 34.99
CA TYR A 649 -49.31 -9.87 36.25
C TYR A 649 -50.44 -10.84 35.93
N HIS A 650 -50.13 -12.14 35.95
CA HIS A 650 -51.17 -13.15 36.15
C HIS A 650 -51.67 -12.97 37.59
N SER A 651 -52.79 -12.29 37.73
CA SER A 651 -53.59 -12.32 38.95
C SER A 651 -54.15 -13.74 39.12
N ALA A 652 -53.66 -14.41 40.18
CA ALA A 652 -54.18 -15.59 40.90
C ALA A 652 -55.01 -16.62 40.13
#